data_AF-A0A9E3BP76-F1
#
_entry.id   AF-A0A9E3BP76-F1
#
_cell.length_a   1.000
_cell.length_b   1.000
_cell.length_c   1.000
_cell.angle_alpha   90.00
_cell.angle_beta   90.00
_cell.angle_gamma   90.00
#
_symmetry.space_group_name_H-M   'P 1'
#
loop_
_entity.id
_entity.type
_entity.pdbx_description
1 polymer ?
#
loop_
_entity_poly.entity_id
_entity_poly.type
_entity_poly.pdbx_seq_one_letter_code
_entity_poly.pdbx_strand_id
1 'polypeptide(L)'
;MADSLTFVQVAGTALYEVQPVGPVGWAGYVLPGNTLPAEIPVSDSLDAGGSYLFAWSRPPRVDADPAGLAKDALAYVAGNAGVNQAVFWLRGVDPVVFGDFKHFGFEFSYYNQQYQLQSNLNVALGSNLDFFVLQSLVLDVHESTGSLRLYKKLGSQNFVGFSTQGGEFGVRAQDQTGAWQIAYVPFAGTSCGCVTFTAQLTPARTFAPTGGFPPALTYTVHPQSGGDIPLTYPVLAPTGLPATLGCTATVDPSDPANQRIGQTLLRAGYLRTGLALSGAPALPSAFRTSGGNAVSLVPLGTPAWAVVPPLAGGAIAVASASPTATDPALATAYFSLAGGFALAVPERDPGSAQELLCGLFGSERLTFAAYDPAAAQNDLLYYLPGQPGYAPVYPFQTASLQEPASGGVRPRLTADYTAAWATLLAGASTPQYRAEPEGSALYAPQPPAAEADETVVLLSAPPSLPVPQGMAHTFPLVPYAGAGALDPALATGFESQILAPTRKGIVSAGAVETWRARAAVRERRLAAAAPLDTPHYRTTPQGLVAKVDGTTGAYLDVQLAQSTDRDGRMVPFAFGTPTQEVQDALQTNQLFLAAVNATPFTGGGATFADTVYIVTGKDPVTGDNDVWKLSALVGNGATPTSYRNVMILKFCSGSLQERVTNPNRWTAPEVFSLVEGADAGTAAVAYTGLSQWLQAYVEEGIGRASGPSGAFYQNFLRIATDPLWNGVIVLQADLSADDLPDQIRGLAAGIDFSAFTAHHFGFTVSRVEVDTKTGVISMSGDSSIFGLI
;
A
#
# COMPACT_ATOMS: atom_id res chain seq x y z
N MET A 1 39.43 2.72 -10.42
CA MET A 1 38.66 1.56 -9.90
C MET A 1 38.19 0.60 -11.01
N ALA A 2 38.64 0.76 -12.27
CA ALA A 2 38.41 -0.19 -13.36
C ALA A 2 39.64 -1.06 -13.69
N ASP A 3 40.79 -0.82 -13.04
CA ASP A 3 41.97 -1.67 -13.17
C ASP A 3 41.71 -3.01 -12.47
N SER A 4 41.58 -4.10 -13.25
CA SER A 4 41.54 -5.53 -12.90
C SER A 4 40.26 -6.35 -13.16
N LEU A 5 39.23 -5.86 -13.88
CA LEU A 5 38.17 -6.78 -14.32
C LEU A 5 38.73 -7.80 -15.31
N THR A 6 38.59 -9.07 -14.95
CA THR A 6 39.18 -10.20 -15.69
C THR A 6 38.17 -11.33 -15.74
N PHE A 7 38.06 -11.99 -16.89
CA PHE A 7 37.35 -13.25 -17.01
C PHE A 7 38.27 -14.38 -16.53
N VAL A 8 37.90 -15.04 -15.44
CA VAL A 8 38.67 -16.12 -14.84
C VAL A 8 38.03 -17.46 -15.20
N GLN A 9 38.87 -18.42 -15.58
CA GLN A 9 38.42 -19.74 -16.02
C GLN A 9 37.71 -20.49 -14.88
N VAL A 10 36.53 -21.04 -15.14
CA VAL A 10 35.76 -21.84 -14.18
C VAL A 10 36.13 -23.30 -14.32
N ALA A 11 36.71 -23.87 -13.26
CA ALA A 11 37.01 -25.31 -13.13
C ALA A 11 37.79 -25.93 -14.32
N GLY A 12 38.67 -25.16 -14.97
CA GLY A 12 39.46 -25.64 -16.13
C GLY A 12 38.63 -25.87 -17.40
N THR A 13 37.40 -25.35 -17.46
CA THR A 13 36.48 -25.51 -18.58
C THR A 13 36.58 -24.33 -19.56
N ALA A 14 35.85 -24.40 -20.67
CA ALA A 14 35.73 -23.30 -21.63
C ALA A 14 34.84 -22.13 -21.13
N LEU A 15 34.24 -22.27 -19.94
CA LEU A 15 33.46 -21.22 -19.29
C LEU A 15 34.37 -20.37 -18.40
N TYR A 16 34.17 -19.06 -18.50
CA TYR A 16 34.80 -18.06 -17.67
C TYR A 16 33.73 -17.21 -16.99
N GLU A 17 34.05 -16.66 -15.83
CA GLU A 17 33.21 -15.67 -15.16
C GLU A 17 34.03 -14.42 -14.80
N VAL A 18 33.37 -13.27 -14.82
CA VAL A 18 34.02 -12.02 -14.39
C VAL A 18 34.35 -12.08 -12.90
N GLN A 19 35.55 -11.63 -12.53
CA GLN A 19 35.94 -11.48 -11.14
C GLN A 19 36.28 -10.01 -10.81
N PRO A 20 35.85 -9.50 -9.64
CA PRO A 20 34.99 -10.16 -8.65
C PRO A 20 33.53 -10.29 -9.12
N VAL A 21 32.85 -11.38 -8.74
CA VAL A 21 31.42 -11.55 -9.00
C VAL A 21 30.60 -10.56 -8.16
N GLY A 22 29.83 -9.70 -8.85
CA GLY A 22 28.95 -8.73 -8.22
C GLY A 22 27.67 -9.36 -7.64
N PRO A 23 26.97 -8.65 -6.74
CA PRO A 23 25.74 -9.15 -6.11
C PRO A 23 24.49 -9.07 -7.03
N VAL A 24 24.60 -8.42 -8.19
CA VAL A 24 23.47 -8.15 -9.10
C VAL A 24 23.88 -8.51 -10.51
N GLY A 25 23.05 -9.29 -11.21
CA GLY A 25 23.39 -9.81 -12.53
C GLY A 25 24.55 -10.80 -12.50
N TRP A 26 24.89 -11.34 -13.67
CA TRP A 26 26.07 -12.16 -13.87
C TRP A 26 26.59 -12.00 -15.30
N ALA A 27 27.91 -11.99 -15.45
CA ALA A 27 28.60 -11.94 -16.73
C ALA A 27 29.60 -13.10 -16.80
N GLY A 28 29.42 -13.91 -17.83
CA GLY A 28 30.29 -15.00 -18.21
C GLY A 28 30.82 -14.82 -19.63
N TYR A 29 31.79 -15.66 -19.97
CA TYR A 29 32.41 -15.70 -21.28
C TYR A 29 32.70 -17.15 -21.66
N VAL A 30 32.45 -17.52 -22.92
CA VAL A 30 32.71 -18.87 -23.42
C VAL A 30 33.70 -18.81 -24.58
N LEU A 31 34.83 -19.50 -24.43
CA LEU A 31 35.92 -19.49 -25.40
C LEU A 31 35.90 -20.79 -26.23
N PRO A 32 35.71 -20.74 -27.57
CA PRO A 32 35.84 -21.92 -28.41
C PRO A 32 37.31 -22.35 -28.53
N GLY A 33 37.59 -23.64 -28.37
CA GLY A 33 38.91 -24.23 -28.64
C GLY A 33 39.48 -25.08 -27.51
N ASN A 34 40.67 -25.62 -27.74
CA ASN A 34 41.36 -26.53 -26.81
C ASN A 34 42.46 -25.84 -25.99
N THR A 35 42.85 -24.63 -26.36
CA THR A 35 43.86 -23.84 -25.63
C THR A 35 43.14 -22.77 -24.84
N LEU A 36 42.98 -23.01 -23.54
CA LEU A 36 42.20 -22.15 -22.66
C LEU A 36 43.15 -21.42 -21.69
N PRO A 37 43.31 -20.09 -21.80
CA PRO A 37 44.06 -19.32 -20.81
C PRO A 37 43.37 -19.37 -19.45
N ALA A 38 44.13 -19.24 -18.36
CA ALA A 38 43.55 -19.21 -17.01
C ALA A 38 42.71 -17.94 -16.77
N GLU A 39 43.12 -16.83 -17.39
CA GLU A 39 42.54 -15.50 -17.23
C GLU A 39 42.56 -14.75 -18.57
N ILE A 40 41.52 -13.96 -18.81
CA ILE A 40 41.40 -13.09 -19.99
C ILE A 40 41.05 -11.69 -19.48
N PRO A 41 41.96 -10.70 -19.58
CA PRO A 41 41.63 -9.32 -19.27
C PRO A 41 40.42 -8.87 -20.10
N VAL A 42 39.52 -8.10 -19.49
CA VAL A 42 38.31 -7.63 -20.20
C VAL A 42 38.70 -6.84 -21.47
N SER A 43 39.78 -6.05 -21.44
CA SER A 43 40.33 -5.33 -22.61
C SER A 43 40.63 -6.24 -23.80
N ASP A 44 41.05 -7.47 -23.54
CA ASP A 44 41.56 -8.42 -24.54
C ASP A 44 40.45 -9.40 -24.99
N SER A 45 39.27 -9.33 -24.36
CA SER A 45 38.20 -10.34 -24.52
C SER A 45 37.57 -10.36 -25.92
N LEU A 46 37.63 -9.27 -26.70
CA LEU A 46 37.15 -9.27 -28.08
C LEU A 46 38.06 -10.10 -29.00
N ASP A 47 39.37 -9.89 -28.88
CA ASP A 47 40.38 -10.52 -29.72
C ASP A 47 40.64 -11.99 -29.33
N ALA A 48 40.22 -12.40 -28.13
CA ALA A 48 40.30 -13.79 -27.69
C ALA A 48 39.36 -14.74 -28.48
N GLY A 49 38.37 -14.22 -29.22
CA GLY A 49 37.55 -15.04 -30.14
C GLY A 49 36.39 -15.82 -29.51
N GLY A 50 36.01 -15.50 -28.27
CA GLY A 50 34.87 -16.08 -27.56
C GLY A 50 33.60 -15.22 -27.57
N SER A 51 32.56 -15.71 -26.88
CA SER A 51 31.24 -15.09 -26.81
C SER A 51 30.87 -14.70 -25.38
N TYR A 52 30.13 -13.61 -25.22
CA TYR A 52 29.69 -13.08 -23.94
C TYR A 52 28.33 -13.62 -23.57
N LEU A 53 28.20 -14.04 -22.30
CA LEU A 53 26.98 -14.61 -21.76
C LEU A 53 26.54 -13.84 -20.51
N PHE A 54 25.30 -13.38 -20.48
CA PHE A 54 24.74 -12.62 -19.37
C PHE A 54 23.51 -13.29 -18.74
N ALA A 55 23.24 -13.00 -17.47
CA ALA A 55 22.03 -13.46 -16.78
C ALA A 55 21.62 -12.49 -15.66
N TRP A 56 20.35 -12.56 -15.24
CA TRP A 56 19.83 -11.77 -14.11
C TRP A 56 20.42 -12.19 -12.76
N SER A 57 20.94 -13.41 -12.64
CA SER A 57 21.73 -13.90 -11.50
C SER A 57 22.69 -15.01 -11.93
N ARG A 58 23.70 -15.32 -11.10
CA ARG A 58 24.69 -16.37 -11.38
C ARG A 58 24.03 -17.75 -11.42
N PRO A 59 24.08 -18.50 -12.54
CA PRO A 59 23.47 -19.81 -12.62
C PRO A 59 24.10 -20.81 -11.62
N PRO A 60 23.31 -21.57 -10.83
CA PRO A 60 23.86 -22.63 -9.97
C PRO A 60 24.65 -23.70 -10.75
N ARG A 61 24.32 -23.88 -12.03
CA ARG A 61 25.03 -24.81 -12.93
C ARG A 61 26.50 -24.43 -13.16
N VAL A 62 26.90 -23.19 -12.92
CA VAL A 62 28.32 -22.78 -12.97
C VAL A 62 29.17 -23.62 -12.01
N ASP A 63 28.63 -23.99 -10.84
CA ASP A 63 29.34 -24.84 -9.87
C ASP A 63 29.04 -26.33 -10.09
N ALA A 64 27.79 -26.67 -10.43
CA ALA A 64 27.37 -28.07 -10.53
C ALA A 64 27.84 -28.79 -11.81
N ASP A 65 27.88 -28.08 -12.94
CA ASP A 65 28.27 -28.62 -14.26
C ASP A 65 28.77 -27.48 -15.19
N PRO A 66 29.92 -26.86 -14.88
CA PRO A 66 30.47 -25.78 -15.71
C PRO A 66 30.81 -26.24 -17.13
N ALA A 67 31.27 -27.50 -17.29
CA ALA A 67 31.63 -28.05 -18.60
C ALA A 67 30.42 -28.25 -19.50
N GLY A 68 29.32 -28.78 -18.96
CA GLY A 68 28.07 -28.92 -19.71
C GLY A 68 27.43 -27.57 -20.02
N LEU A 69 27.48 -26.60 -19.10
CA LEU A 69 27.04 -25.23 -19.39
C LEU A 69 27.85 -24.60 -20.54
N ALA A 70 29.18 -24.73 -20.51
CA ALA A 70 30.05 -24.25 -21.58
C ALA A 70 29.71 -24.90 -22.93
N LYS A 71 29.51 -26.22 -22.94
CA LYS A 71 29.15 -26.99 -24.13
C LYS A 71 27.81 -26.54 -24.72
N ASP A 72 26.80 -26.39 -23.87
CA ASP A 72 25.46 -25.98 -24.30
C ASP A 72 25.46 -24.54 -24.82
N ALA A 73 26.22 -23.64 -24.18
CA ALA A 73 26.43 -22.27 -24.63
C ALA A 73 27.14 -22.20 -25.98
N LEU A 74 28.22 -22.96 -26.19
CA LEU A 74 28.92 -23.03 -27.48
C LEU A 74 28.03 -23.61 -28.59
N ALA A 75 27.22 -24.63 -28.27
CA ALA A 75 26.24 -25.19 -29.21
C ALA A 75 25.16 -24.16 -29.58
N TYR A 76 24.68 -23.38 -28.60
CA TYR A 76 23.73 -22.29 -28.83
C TYR A 76 24.33 -21.20 -29.73
N VAL A 77 25.58 -20.80 -29.51
CA VAL A 77 26.28 -19.84 -30.39
C VAL A 77 26.45 -20.41 -31.80
N ALA A 78 26.94 -21.63 -31.95
CA ALA A 78 27.15 -22.25 -33.27
C ALA A 78 25.86 -22.37 -34.08
N GLY A 79 24.73 -22.65 -33.41
CA GLY A 79 23.41 -22.76 -34.05
C GLY A 79 22.80 -21.44 -34.50
N ASN A 80 23.22 -20.29 -33.94
CA ASN A 80 22.58 -18.99 -34.17
C ASN A 80 23.51 -17.93 -34.80
N ALA A 81 24.80 -17.91 -34.45
CA ALA A 81 25.81 -16.99 -34.96
C ALA A 81 26.81 -17.65 -35.93
N GLY A 82 26.74 -18.98 -36.10
CA GLY A 82 27.62 -19.72 -37.00
C GLY A 82 29.10 -19.60 -36.60
N VAL A 83 29.90 -18.93 -37.44
CA VAL A 83 31.33 -18.66 -37.18
C VAL A 83 31.58 -17.33 -36.46
N ASN A 84 30.55 -16.50 -36.29
CA ASN A 84 30.66 -15.22 -35.61
C ASN A 84 30.64 -15.39 -34.09
N GLN A 85 31.14 -14.39 -33.38
CA GLN A 85 31.02 -14.30 -31.93
C GLN A 85 29.64 -13.73 -31.57
N ALA A 86 29.18 -13.98 -30.35
CA ALA A 86 27.86 -13.54 -29.90
C ALA A 86 27.92 -12.85 -28.53
N VAL A 87 26.96 -11.95 -28.32
CA VAL A 87 26.56 -11.49 -27.00
C VAL A 87 25.14 -11.98 -26.77
N PHE A 88 24.89 -12.69 -25.67
CA PHE A 88 23.57 -13.25 -25.41
C PHE A 88 23.23 -13.38 -23.92
N TRP A 89 21.94 -13.51 -23.64
CA TRP A 89 21.36 -13.56 -22.32
C TRP A 89 20.67 -14.91 -22.08
N LEU A 90 20.85 -15.47 -20.89
CA LEU A 90 20.05 -16.61 -20.46
C LEU A 90 18.63 -16.17 -20.17
N ARG A 91 17.67 -16.91 -20.72
CA ARG A 91 16.25 -16.77 -20.38
C ARG A 91 15.93 -17.36 -19.01
N GLY A 92 16.70 -18.32 -18.53
CA GLY A 92 16.52 -18.95 -17.21
C GLY A 92 17.87 -19.40 -16.66
N VAL A 93 18.01 -19.38 -15.33
CA VAL A 93 19.26 -19.73 -14.64
C VAL A 93 19.14 -21.02 -13.83
N ASP A 94 17.92 -21.40 -13.44
CA ASP A 94 17.60 -22.65 -12.76
C ASP A 94 16.16 -23.12 -13.12
N PRO A 95 16.00 -24.09 -14.05
CA PRO A 95 17.06 -24.64 -14.90
C PRO A 95 17.63 -23.58 -15.86
N VAL A 96 18.83 -23.83 -16.40
CA VAL A 96 19.41 -22.98 -17.45
C VAL A 96 18.56 -23.10 -18.72
N VAL A 97 18.07 -21.96 -19.22
CA VAL A 97 17.26 -21.88 -20.45
C VAL A 97 17.85 -20.83 -21.38
N PHE A 98 18.15 -21.22 -22.61
CA PHE A 98 18.51 -20.31 -23.69
C PHE A 98 17.23 -19.79 -24.38
N GLY A 99 17.18 -18.50 -24.67
CA GLY A 99 16.04 -17.88 -25.34
C GLY A 99 16.08 -18.02 -26.87
N ASP A 100 15.08 -17.47 -27.56
CA ASP A 100 15.18 -17.23 -29.01
C ASP A 100 16.26 -16.16 -29.24
N PHE A 101 17.28 -16.47 -30.04
CA PHE A 101 18.45 -15.63 -30.23
C PHE A 101 18.09 -14.21 -30.68
N LYS A 102 17.03 -14.04 -31.48
CA LYS A 102 16.61 -12.70 -31.94
C LYS A 102 16.16 -11.77 -30.79
N HIS A 103 15.71 -12.36 -29.67
CA HIS A 103 15.24 -11.64 -28.48
C HIS A 103 16.26 -11.61 -27.35
N PHE A 104 17.22 -12.53 -27.36
CA PHE A 104 18.17 -12.76 -26.27
C PHE A 104 19.63 -12.70 -26.72
N GLY A 105 19.94 -12.23 -27.93
CA GLY A 105 21.33 -12.08 -28.36
C GLY A 105 21.50 -11.35 -29.67
N PHE A 106 22.76 -11.08 -29.98
CA PHE A 106 23.19 -10.58 -31.28
C PHE A 106 24.57 -11.14 -31.62
N GLU A 107 24.85 -11.27 -32.91
CA GLU A 107 26.18 -11.64 -33.41
C GLU A 107 27.01 -10.41 -33.77
N PHE A 108 28.33 -10.55 -33.64
CA PHE A 108 29.31 -9.56 -34.04
C PHE A 108 30.53 -10.22 -34.68
N SER A 109 31.20 -9.46 -35.54
CA SER A 109 32.41 -9.92 -36.22
C SER A 109 33.35 -8.74 -36.48
N TYR A 110 34.63 -9.04 -36.67
CA TYR A 110 35.61 -8.06 -37.08
C TYR A 110 35.46 -7.75 -38.59
N TYR A 111 35.07 -6.53 -38.92
CA TYR A 111 34.84 -6.09 -40.30
C TYR A 111 35.30 -4.64 -40.49
N ASN A 112 36.00 -4.33 -41.59
CA ASN A 112 36.53 -2.99 -41.87
C ASN A 112 37.32 -2.37 -40.70
N GLN A 113 38.22 -3.15 -40.10
CA GLN A 113 39.10 -2.75 -39.00
C GLN A 113 38.41 -2.44 -37.66
N GLN A 114 37.14 -2.82 -37.50
CA GLN A 114 36.37 -2.61 -36.28
C GLN A 114 35.46 -3.81 -36.01
N TYR A 115 35.14 -4.10 -34.76
CA TYR A 115 34.07 -5.05 -34.46
C TYR A 115 32.71 -4.38 -34.71
N GLN A 116 31.82 -5.06 -35.42
CA GLN A 116 30.50 -4.55 -35.75
C GLN A 116 29.44 -5.62 -35.54
N LEU A 117 28.25 -5.18 -35.10
CA LEU A 117 27.08 -6.04 -35.00
C LEU A 117 26.63 -6.49 -36.40
N GLN A 118 26.44 -7.79 -36.56
CA GLN A 118 25.97 -8.42 -37.79
C GLN A 118 24.48 -8.76 -37.76
N SER A 119 23.87 -8.79 -36.57
CA SER A 119 22.44 -8.98 -36.39
C SER A 119 21.83 -7.93 -35.44
N ASN A 120 20.50 -7.85 -35.47
CA ASN A 120 19.73 -7.05 -34.53
C ASN A 120 19.50 -7.86 -33.24
N LEU A 121 19.39 -7.16 -32.11
CA LEU A 121 18.73 -7.62 -30.90
C LEU A 121 17.37 -6.94 -30.82
N ASN A 122 16.29 -7.70 -30.71
CA ASN A 122 14.92 -7.18 -30.57
C ASN A 122 14.30 -7.79 -29.33
N VAL A 123 14.57 -7.24 -28.15
CA VAL A 123 14.07 -7.75 -26.88
C VAL A 123 12.57 -7.47 -26.78
N ALA A 124 11.78 -8.54 -26.61
CA ALA A 124 10.37 -8.40 -26.25
C ALA A 124 10.28 -8.05 -24.75
N LEU A 125 9.88 -6.81 -24.44
CA LEU A 125 9.61 -6.37 -23.07
C LEU A 125 8.17 -6.65 -22.63
N GLY A 126 7.41 -7.30 -23.51
CA GLY A 126 6.02 -7.68 -23.41
C GLY A 126 5.48 -7.93 -24.81
N SER A 127 4.19 -8.25 -24.93
CA SER A 127 3.51 -8.41 -26.22
C SER A 127 3.30 -7.09 -26.98
N ASN A 128 3.51 -5.96 -26.31
CA ASN A 128 3.19 -4.61 -26.78
C ASN A 128 4.37 -3.62 -26.77
N LEU A 129 5.55 -4.02 -26.30
CA LEU A 129 6.75 -3.18 -26.23
C LEU A 129 8.00 -3.96 -26.59
N ASP A 130 8.75 -3.46 -27.56
CA ASP A 130 10.05 -4.01 -27.94
C ASP A 130 11.16 -3.00 -27.65
N PHE A 131 12.31 -3.50 -27.21
CA PHE A 131 13.57 -2.78 -27.19
C PHE A 131 14.48 -3.31 -28.29
N PHE A 132 15.10 -2.43 -29.07
CA PHE A 132 15.95 -2.83 -30.17
C PHE A 132 17.37 -2.26 -30.06
N VAL A 133 18.33 -3.06 -30.51
CA VAL A 133 19.70 -2.67 -30.86
C VAL A 133 19.95 -3.16 -32.28
N LEU A 134 20.14 -2.24 -33.21
CA LEU A 134 20.26 -2.57 -34.64
C LEU A 134 21.70 -2.93 -35.02
N GLN A 135 21.82 -3.76 -36.06
CA GLN A 135 23.08 -4.12 -36.69
C GLN A 135 23.86 -2.88 -37.21
N SER A 136 25.15 -3.08 -37.49
CA SER A 136 26.09 -2.03 -37.93
C SER A 136 26.41 -0.94 -36.90
N LEU A 137 26.14 -1.19 -35.61
CA LEU A 137 26.77 -0.48 -34.50
C LEU A 137 28.21 -0.99 -34.35
N VAL A 138 29.14 -0.08 -34.04
CA VAL A 138 30.51 -0.45 -33.69
C VAL A 138 30.50 -0.97 -32.25
N LEU A 139 31.24 -2.06 -32.02
CA LEU A 139 31.44 -2.69 -30.72
C LEU A 139 32.90 -2.52 -30.30
N ASP A 140 33.14 -2.06 -29.08
CA ASP A 140 34.45 -2.15 -28.44
C ASP A 140 34.31 -2.44 -26.93
N VAL A 141 35.44 -2.68 -26.27
CA VAL A 141 35.51 -2.75 -24.81
C VAL A 141 35.88 -1.38 -24.29
N HIS A 142 35.02 -0.81 -23.46
CA HIS A 142 35.27 0.46 -22.80
C HIS A 142 35.89 0.22 -21.42
N GLU A 143 37.23 0.23 -21.36
CA GLU A 143 38.01 -0.13 -20.17
C GLU A 143 37.62 0.66 -18.93
N SER A 144 37.42 1.97 -19.06
CA SER A 144 37.12 2.83 -17.90
C SER A 144 35.79 2.51 -17.19
N THR A 145 34.84 1.89 -17.90
CA THR A 145 33.55 1.47 -17.32
C THR A 145 33.44 -0.05 -17.17
N GLY A 146 34.41 -0.82 -17.66
CA GLY A 146 34.35 -2.29 -17.65
C GLY A 146 33.10 -2.80 -18.36
N SER A 147 32.88 -2.35 -19.60
CA SER A 147 31.65 -2.67 -20.35
C SER A 147 31.95 -2.94 -21.82
N LEU A 148 31.08 -3.71 -22.47
CA LEU A 148 30.94 -3.61 -23.92
C LEU A 148 30.30 -2.26 -24.25
N ARG A 149 30.84 -1.54 -25.23
CA ARG A 149 30.27 -0.28 -25.71
C ARG A 149 29.86 -0.43 -27.17
N LEU A 150 28.60 -0.08 -27.42
CA LEU A 150 27.94 -0.09 -28.72
C LEU A 150 27.74 1.36 -29.15
N TYR A 151 28.26 1.77 -30.31
CA TYR A 151 28.14 3.16 -30.71
C TYR A 151 28.07 3.42 -32.21
N LYS A 152 27.44 4.55 -32.55
CA LYS A 152 27.39 5.10 -33.91
C LYS A 152 27.09 6.59 -33.87
N LYS A 153 27.56 7.32 -34.89
CA LYS A 153 27.29 8.75 -35.01
C LYS A 153 25.78 8.98 -35.14
N LEU A 154 25.25 9.96 -34.41
CA LEU A 154 23.83 10.28 -34.44
C LEU A 154 23.42 10.71 -35.86
N GLY A 155 22.47 9.98 -36.44
CA GLY A 155 21.85 10.29 -37.72
C GLY A 155 20.32 10.30 -37.60
N SER A 156 19.60 10.31 -38.72
CA SER A 156 18.13 10.26 -38.73
C SER A 156 17.57 8.94 -38.21
N GLN A 157 18.29 7.83 -38.38
CA GLN A 157 17.90 6.52 -37.88
C GLN A 157 18.29 6.35 -36.40
N ASN A 158 17.36 5.84 -35.60
CA ASN A 158 17.64 5.38 -34.25
C ASN A 158 18.14 3.92 -34.30
N PHE A 159 19.32 3.65 -33.73
CA PHE A 159 19.95 2.33 -33.66
C PHE A 159 19.74 1.66 -32.31
N VAL A 160 19.42 2.43 -31.25
CA VAL A 160 19.11 1.92 -29.92
C VAL A 160 17.87 2.64 -29.39
N GLY A 161 16.83 1.88 -29.07
CA GLY A 161 15.60 2.49 -28.58
C GLY A 161 14.46 1.50 -28.41
N PHE A 162 13.25 2.04 -28.36
CA PHE A 162 12.04 1.27 -28.14
C PHE A 162 11.07 1.46 -29.31
N SER A 163 10.29 0.43 -29.58
CA SER A 163 9.21 0.46 -30.56
C SER A 163 7.95 -0.18 -29.97
N THR A 164 6.82 0.28 -30.48
CA THR A 164 5.52 -0.36 -30.26
C THR A 164 4.96 -0.78 -31.61
N GLN A 165 3.89 -1.58 -31.63
CA GLN A 165 3.20 -1.93 -32.88
C GLN A 165 2.71 -0.69 -33.66
N GLY A 166 2.60 0.47 -33.00
CA GLY A 166 2.19 1.75 -33.59
C GLY A 166 3.32 2.64 -34.15
N GLY A 167 4.59 2.20 -34.08
CA GLY A 167 5.74 2.94 -34.61
C GLY A 167 6.78 3.38 -33.55
N GLU A 168 7.43 4.53 -33.79
CA GLU A 168 8.48 5.04 -32.91
C GLU A 168 7.94 5.51 -31.54
N PHE A 169 8.52 5.01 -30.45
CA PHE A 169 8.04 5.21 -29.08
C PHE A 169 8.38 6.60 -28.48
N GLY A 170 9.32 7.34 -29.07
CA GLY A 170 9.72 8.67 -28.60
C GLY A 170 10.83 8.69 -27.55
N VAL A 171 11.57 7.59 -27.38
CA VAL A 171 12.81 7.50 -26.61
C VAL A 171 13.98 7.31 -27.56
N ARG A 172 14.91 8.25 -27.56
CA ARG A 172 16.07 8.24 -28.47
C ARG A 172 17.37 8.22 -27.69
N ALA A 173 18.18 7.19 -27.90
CA ALA A 173 19.51 7.11 -27.31
C ALA A 173 20.38 8.26 -27.85
N GLN A 174 21.02 8.99 -26.94
CA GLN A 174 21.98 10.04 -27.29
C GLN A 174 22.94 10.27 -26.14
N ASP A 175 24.20 10.53 -26.48
CA ASP A 175 25.20 10.95 -25.51
C ASP A 175 24.97 12.42 -25.08
N GLN A 176 25.75 12.89 -24.10
CA GLN A 176 25.61 14.25 -23.56
C GLN A 176 25.89 15.34 -24.61
N THR A 177 26.71 15.03 -25.63
CA THR A 177 27.01 15.98 -26.71
C THR A 177 25.95 15.99 -27.79
N GLY A 178 25.02 15.02 -27.79
CA GLY A 178 24.03 14.82 -28.85
C GLY A 178 24.65 14.44 -30.20
N ALA A 179 25.91 13.96 -30.22
CA ALA A 179 26.63 13.62 -31.44
C ALA A 179 26.65 12.11 -31.71
N TRP A 180 26.42 11.29 -30.69
CA TRP A 180 26.54 9.83 -30.75
C TRP A 180 25.34 9.14 -30.12
N GLN A 181 24.98 7.99 -30.69
CA GLN A 181 24.17 6.99 -30.01
C GLN A 181 25.12 6.00 -29.37
N ILE A 182 25.06 5.86 -28.05
CA ILE A 182 25.96 4.99 -27.30
C ILE A 182 25.13 4.17 -26.30
N ALA A 183 25.37 2.86 -26.27
CA ALA A 183 24.88 1.96 -25.26
C ALA A 183 26.04 1.14 -24.67
N TYR A 184 25.84 0.65 -23.45
CA TYR A 184 26.81 -0.11 -22.71
C TYR A 184 26.20 -1.42 -22.23
N VAL A 185 26.99 -2.48 -22.14
CA VAL A 185 26.64 -3.71 -21.42
C VAL A 185 27.72 -3.94 -20.36
N PRO A 186 27.50 -3.49 -19.12
CA PRO A 186 28.49 -3.61 -18.06
C PRO A 186 28.76 -5.08 -17.68
N PHE A 187 30.03 -5.42 -17.47
CA PHE A 187 30.42 -6.75 -16.97
C PHE A 187 30.28 -6.89 -15.46
N ALA A 188 30.21 -5.77 -14.73
CA ALA A 188 30.10 -5.75 -13.28
C ALA A 188 29.29 -4.52 -12.81
N GLY A 189 29.07 -4.41 -11.50
CA GLY A 189 28.37 -3.29 -10.90
C GLY A 189 26.84 -3.41 -10.92
N THR A 190 26.15 -2.29 -10.71
CA THR A 190 24.71 -2.27 -10.41
C THR A 190 23.80 -2.65 -11.58
N SER A 191 24.32 -2.55 -12.81
CA SER A 191 23.63 -2.90 -14.04
C SER A 191 24.39 -3.97 -14.84
N CYS A 192 25.11 -4.86 -14.15
CA CYS A 192 25.78 -5.99 -14.77
C CYS A 192 24.82 -6.78 -15.65
N GLY A 193 25.17 -6.92 -16.92
CA GLY A 193 24.38 -7.59 -17.94
C GLY A 193 23.13 -6.84 -18.39
N CYS A 194 22.90 -5.60 -17.99
CA CYS A 194 21.85 -4.78 -18.61
C CYS A 194 22.42 -3.99 -19.79
N VAL A 195 21.60 -3.72 -20.80
CA VAL A 195 21.91 -2.70 -21.81
C VAL A 195 21.55 -1.33 -21.23
N THR A 196 22.55 -0.48 -20.99
CA THR A 196 22.36 0.87 -20.44
C THR A 196 22.71 1.95 -21.44
N PHE A 197 21.96 3.06 -21.45
CA PHE A 197 22.23 4.19 -22.33
C PHE A 197 21.58 5.46 -21.81
N THR A 198 22.16 6.61 -22.15
CA THR A 198 21.52 7.91 -21.96
C THR A 198 20.55 8.17 -23.12
N ALA A 199 19.40 8.77 -22.82
CA ALA A 199 18.38 9.03 -23.80
C ALA A 199 17.65 10.35 -23.56
N GLN A 200 17.05 10.86 -24.63
CA GLN A 200 16.03 11.90 -24.55
C GLN A 200 14.68 11.26 -24.82
N LEU A 201 13.77 11.45 -23.87
CA LEU A 201 12.39 11.00 -23.91
C LEU A 201 11.51 12.18 -24.33
N THR A 202 10.57 11.93 -25.24
CA THR A 202 9.53 12.88 -25.66
C THR A 202 8.21 12.47 -25.01
N PRO A 203 7.74 13.15 -23.93
CA PRO A 203 6.58 12.69 -23.17
C PRO A 203 5.30 12.62 -23.99
N ALA A 204 5.09 13.56 -24.92
CA ALA A 204 3.91 13.61 -25.78
C ALA A 204 3.74 12.37 -26.69
N ARG A 205 4.82 11.61 -26.94
CA ARG A 205 4.77 10.32 -27.66
C ARG A 205 4.81 9.15 -26.69
N THR A 206 5.80 9.17 -25.79
CA THR A 206 6.08 8.07 -24.86
C THR A 206 4.91 7.79 -23.93
N PHE A 207 4.21 8.84 -23.46
CA PHE A 207 3.10 8.75 -22.53
C PHE A 207 1.75 9.07 -23.20
N ALA A 208 1.69 8.98 -24.53
CA ALA A 208 0.45 9.18 -25.26
C ALA A 208 -0.61 8.15 -24.81
N PRO A 209 -1.89 8.55 -24.64
CA PRO A 209 -2.96 7.61 -24.25
C PRO A 209 -3.15 6.46 -25.23
N THR A 210 -2.85 6.69 -26.51
CA THR A 210 -2.92 5.70 -27.58
C THR A 210 -1.53 5.45 -28.15
N GLY A 211 -1.08 4.19 -28.16
CA GLY A 211 0.23 3.80 -28.68
C GLY A 211 1.43 4.18 -27.81
N GLY A 212 1.21 4.94 -26.74
CA GLY A 212 2.17 5.23 -25.68
C GLY A 212 1.86 4.45 -24.39
N PHE A 213 2.69 4.68 -23.38
CA PHE A 213 2.72 3.97 -22.11
C PHE A 213 2.70 5.02 -20.97
N PRO A 214 1.54 5.66 -20.71
CA PRO A 214 1.44 6.61 -19.61
C PRO A 214 1.76 5.91 -18.28
N PRO A 215 2.63 6.48 -17.42
CA PRO A 215 2.95 5.88 -16.14
C PRO A 215 1.71 5.74 -15.26
N ALA A 216 1.47 4.54 -14.76
CA ALA A 216 0.31 4.18 -13.98
C ALA A 216 0.65 3.22 -12.84
N LEU A 217 -0.27 3.12 -11.88
CA LEU A 217 -0.31 2.06 -10.89
C LEU A 217 -1.48 1.15 -11.24
N THR A 218 -1.22 -0.14 -11.43
CA THR A 218 -2.26 -1.09 -11.87
C THR A 218 -2.42 -2.17 -10.83
N TYR A 219 -3.65 -2.32 -10.35
CA TYR A 219 -4.06 -3.43 -9.48
C TYR A 219 -5.01 -4.32 -10.26
N THR A 220 -5.14 -5.59 -9.88
CA THR A 220 -6.03 -6.53 -10.56
C THR A 220 -7.03 -7.08 -9.57
N VAL A 221 -8.31 -7.14 -9.94
CA VAL A 221 -9.38 -7.74 -9.13
C VAL A 221 -9.95 -8.98 -9.80
N HIS A 222 -10.34 -9.96 -8.99
CA HIS A 222 -11.05 -11.15 -9.45
C HIS A 222 -12.52 -11.12 -9.05
N PRO A 223 -13.44 -10.78 -9.98
CA PRO A 223 -14.87 -10.80 -9.75
C PRO A 223 -15.42 -12.23 -9.76
N GLN A 224 -16.56 -12.42 -9.10
CA GLN A 224 -17.28 -13.70 -9.10
C GLN A 224 -17.74 -14.13 -10.50
N SER A 225 -17.97 -13.19 -11.42
CA SER A 225 -18.29 -13.48 -12.81
C SER A 225 -17.14 -14.18 -13.56
N GLY A 226 -15.96 -14.26 -12.94
CA GLY A 226 -14.73 -14.72 -13.55
C GLY A 226 -14.06 -13.65 -14.39
N GLY A 227 -12.79 -13.90 -14.74
CA GLY A 227 -11.95 -13.01 -15.55
C GLY A 227 -11.36 -11.88 -14.73
N ASP A 228 -10.03 -11.78 -14.74
CA ASP A 228 -9.31 -10.75 -13.99
C ASP A 228 -9.49 -9.35 -14.64
N ILE A 229 -9.81 -8.34 -13.83
CA ILE A 229 -10.07 -6.98 -14.28
C ILE A 229 -8.95 -6.05 -13.75
N PRO A 230 -8.21 -5.35 -14.62
CA PRO A 230 -7.22 -4.37 -14.19
C PRO A 230 -7.88 -3.03 -13.82
N LEU A 231 -7.50 -2.48 -12.67
CA LEU A 231 -7.78 -1.14 -12.18
C LEU A 231 -6.53 -0.29 -12.33
N THR A 232 -6.51 0.59 -13.33
CA THR A 232 -5.35 1.40 -13.69
C THR A 232 -5.53 2.84 -13.23
N TYR A 233 -4.54 3.36 -12.48
CA TYR A 233 -4.51 4.70 -11.93
C TYR A 233 -3.37 5.50 -12.57
N PRO A 234 -3.64 6.37 -13.57
CA PRO A 234 -2.63 7.22 -14.19
C PRO A 234 -1.97 8.13 -13.17
N VAL A 235 -0.65 8.15 -13.13
CA VAL A 235 0.10 8.93 -12.13
C VAL A 235 0.46 10.31 -12.65
N LEU A 236 0.96 10.42 -13.87
CA LEU A 236 1.33 11.71 -14.47
C LEU A 236 0.14 12.32 -15.20
N ALA A 237 -0.02 13.64 -15.06
CA ALA A 237 -0.94 14.42 -15.87
C ALA A 237 -0.24 14.79 -17.19
N PRO A 238 -0.76 14.38 -18.37
CA PRO A 238 -0.10 14.65 -19.65
C PRO A 238 0.07 16.15 -19.95
N THR A 239 -0.88 16.96 -19.51
CA THR A 239 -0.86 18.42 -19.66
C THR A 239 0.20 19.03 -18.77
N GLY A 240 1.12 19.80 -19.36
CA GLY A 240 2.18 20.51 -18.63
C GLY A 240 3.46 19.69 -18.42
N LEU A 241 3.56 18.48 -18.95
CA LEU A 241 4.83 17.76 -19.01
C LEU A 241 5.85 18.51 -19.89
N PRO A 242 7.15 18.50 -19.53
CA PRO A 242 8.19 19.06 -20.38
C PRO A 242 8.19 18.46 -21.79
N ALA A 243 8.57 19.25 -22.80
CA ALA A 243 8.63 18.77 -24.19
C ALA A 243 9.64 17.61 -24.36
N THR A 244 10.72 17.63 -23.58
CA THR A 244 11.71 16.56 -23.53
C THR A 244 12.18 16.32 -22.10
N LEU A 245 12.50 15.08 -21.77
CA LEU A 245 13.07 14.65 -20.50
C LEU A 245 14.37 13.89 -20.77
N GLY A 246 15.45 14.23 -20.08
CA GLY A 246 16.67 13.41 -20.10
C GLY A 246 16.49 12.20 -19.19
N CYS A 247 16.92 11.03 -19.63
CA CYS A 247 16.91 9.83 -18.80
C CYS A 247 18.10 8.91 -19.07
N THR A 248 18.33 8.01 -18.13
CA THR A 248 19.24 6.88 -18.28
C THR A 248 18.41 5.61 -18.29
N ALA A 249 18.43 4.90 -19.40
CA ALA A 249 17.74 3.63 -19.57
C ALA A 249 18.61 2.48 -19.09
N THR A 250 17.96 1.46 -18.55
CA THR A 250 18.50 0.11 -18.33
C THR A 250 17.50 -0.87 -18.92
N VAL A 251 17.98 -1.88 -19.65
CA VAL A 251 17.14 -2.95 -20.19
C VAL A 251 17.83 -4.28 -19.97
N ASP A 252 17.15 -5.21 -19.28
CA ASP A 252 17.61 -6.57 -19.13
C ASP A 252 16.70 -7.52 -19.92
N PRO A 253 17.19 -8.13 -21.01
CA PRO A 253 16.45 -9.15 -21.75
C PRO A 253 15.99 -10.32 -20.88
N SER A 254 16.73 -10.61 -19.82
CA SER A 254 16.44 -11.69 -18.89
C SER A 254 15.54 -11.26 -17.73
N ASP A 255 15.17 -9.98 -17.59
CA ASP A 255 14.21 -9.51 -16.60
C ASP A 255 13.45 -8.24 -17.09
N PRO A 256 12.58 -8.39 -18.10
CA PRO A 256 11.97 -7.26 -18.78
C PRO A 256 10.97 -6.48 -17.92
N ALA A 257 10.37 -7.10 -16.90
CA ALA A 257 9.38 -6.48 -16.02
C ALA A 257 9.84 -6.34 -14.56
N ASN A 258 11.14 -6.51 -14.28
CA ASN A 258 11.73 -6.46 -12.94
C ASN A 258 11.09 -7.46 -11.94
N GLN A 259 10.70 -8.64 -12.42
CA GLN A 259 10.05 -9.67 -11.62
C GLN A 259 11.02 -10.75 -11.15
N ARG A 260 12.20 -10.86 -11.79
CA ARG A 260 13.22 -11.86 -11.45
C ARG A 260 14.29 -11.31 -10.52
N ILE A 261 14.59 -10.01 -10.59
CA ILE A 261 15.41 -9.34 -9.59
C ILE A 261 14.72 -9.48 -8.22
N GLY A 262 15.36 -10.21 -7.30
CA GLY A 262 14.76 -10.51 -6.01
C GLY A 262 14.38 -9.25 -5.23
N GLN A 263 13.35 -9.36 -4.37
CA GLN A 263 12.81 -8.24 -3.59
C GLN A 263 13.85 -7.50 -2.75
N THR A 264 14.87 -8.20 -2.24
CA THR A 264 15.98 -7.58 -1.49
C THR A 264 16.76 -6.57 -2.33
N LEU A 265 16.99 -6.88 -3.61
CA LEU A 265 17.73 -6.00 -4.52
C LEU A 265 16.82 -4.87 -5.02
N LEU A 266 15.55 -5.14 -5.32
CA LEU A 266 14.57 -4.07 -5.60
C LEU A 266 14.52 -3.05 -4.45
N ARG A 267 14.48 -3.51 -3.19
CA ARG A 267 14.53 -2.67 -1.99
C ARG A 267 15.87 -1.99 -1.73
N ALA A 268 16.94 -2.40 -2.40
CA ALA A 268 18.20 -1.66 -2.40
C ALA A 268 18.27 -0.64 -3.55
N GLY A 269 17.20 -0.51 -4.34
CA GLY A 269 17.06 0.46 -5.42
C GLY A 269 17.60 0.00 -6.77
N TYR A 270 17.88 -1.31 -6.93
CA TYR A 270 18.30 -1.85 -8.23
C TYR A 270 17.09 -2.00 -9.15
N LEU A 271 17.26 -1.56 -10.39
CA LEU A 271 16.26 -1.69 -11.46
C LEU A 271 16.93 -2.36 -12.67
N ARG A 272 16.33 -3.41 -13.22
CA ARG A 272 16.86 -4.14 -14.38
C ARG A 272 16.37 -3.54 -15.69
N THR A 273 15.07 -3.21 -15.75
CA THR A 273 14.43 -2.65 -16.94
C THR A 273 13.60 -1.39 -16.61
N GLY A 274 14.01 -0.24 -17.11
CA GLY A 274 13.33 1.04 -16.88
C GLY A 274 14.15 2.26 -17.28
N LEU A 275 13.62 3.44 -16.95
CA LEU A 275 14.12 4.76 -17.34
C LEU A 275 14.27 5.64 -16.10
N ALA A 276 15.51 5.87 -15.65
CA ALA A 276 15.78 6.81 -14.56
C ALA A 276 15.80 8.25 -15.09
N LEU A 277 14.96 9.12 -14.55
CA LEU A 277 14.80 10.49 -15.05
C LEU A 277 15.86 11.41 -14.44
N SER A 278 16.42 12.30 -15.25
CA SER A 278 17.52 13.21 -14.86
C SER A 278 17.09 14.68 -14.81
N GLY A 279 17.84 15.52 -14.09
CA GLY A 279 17.69 16.98 -14.13
C GLY A 279 16.58 17.58 -13.25
N ALA A 280 15.99 16.79 -12.34
CA ALA A 280 14.94 17.23 -11.40
C ALA A 280 13.78 18.06 -12.01
N PRO A 281 13.19 17.68 -13.16
CA PRO A 281 12.03 18.36 -13.72
C PRO A 281 10.79 18.17 -12.85
N ALA A 282 9.97 19.21 -12.70
CA ALA A 282 8.64 19.06 -12.10
C ALA A 282 7.71 18.34 -13.09
N LEU A 283 7.18 17.18 -12.69
CA LEU A 283 6.26 16.37 -13.47
C LEU A 283 4.85 16.52 -12.88
N PRO A 284 3.91 17.21 -13.55
CA PRO A 284 2.53 17.29 -13.09
C PRO A 284 1.95 15.90 -12.85
N SER A 285 1.29 15.71 -11.70
CA SER A 285 0.73 14.42 -11.32
C SER A 285 -0.76 14.50 -10.98
N ALA A 286 -1.38 13.33 -10.85
CA ALA A 286 -2.74 13.15 -10.39
C ALA A 286 -2.88 13.17 -8.85
N PHE A 287 -1.79 13.36 -8.10
CA PHE A 287 -1.85 13.54 -6.66
C PHE A 287 -2.42 14.91 -6.28
N ARG A 288 -3.12 14.95 -5.14
CA ARG A 288 -3.73 16.17 -4.59
C ARG A 288 -3.40 16.31 -3.12
N THR A 289 -3.22 17.55 -2.68
CA THR A 289 -3.19 17.85 -1.25
C THR A 289 -4.58 17.78 -0.64
N SER A 290 -4.69 17.79 0.68
CA SER A 290 -5.98 17.83 1.40
C SER A 290 -6.81 19.08 1.06
N GLY A 291 -6.17 20.17 0.67
CA GLY A 291 -6.81 21.38 0.15
C GLY A 291 -7.18 21.32 -1.35
N GLY A 292 -6.97 20.18 -2.02
CA GLY A 292 -7.25 20.00 -3.44
C GLY A 292 -6.19 20.57 -4.40
N ASN A 293 -5.05 21.05 -3.88
CA ASN A 293 -3.97 21.59 -4.74
C ASN A 293 -3.29 20.44 -5.50
N ALA A 294 -2.87 20.71 -6.75
CA ALA A 294 -2.09 19.74 -7.53
C ALA A 294 -0.72 19.50 -6.89
N VAL A 295 -0.23 18.26 -6.97
CA VAL A 295 1.13 17.90 -6.57
C VAL A 295 1.91 17.50 -7.82
N SER A 296 3.12 18.00 -7.98
CA SER A 296 4.07 17.59 -9.01
C SER A 296 5.14 16.68 -8.40
N LEU A 297 5.51 15.63 -9.12
CA LEU A 297 6.60 14.74 -8.75
C LEU A 297 7.90 15.25 -9.35
N VAL A 298 8.94 15.37 -8.53
CA VAL A 298 10.27 15.80 -8.97
C VAL A 298 11.23 14.61 -8.80
N PRO A 299 11.70 13.96 -9.89
CA PRO A 299 12.59 12.82 -9.77
C PRO A 299 13.94 13.29 -9.27
N LEU A 300 14.43 12.67 -8.19
CA LEU A 300 15.73 12.96 -7.60
C LEU A 300 16.67 11.76 -7.70
N GLY A 301 17.97 12.00 -7.49
CA GLY A 301 18.98 10.94 -7.39
C GLY A 301 19.72 10.63 -8.70
N THR A 302 19.18 10.99 -9.87
CA THR A 302 19.86 10.77 -11.16
C THR A 302 20.52 12.04 -11.70
N PRO A 303 21.86 12.16 -11.66
CA PRO A 303 22.53 13.29 -12.27
C PRO A 303 22.41 13.22 -13.79
N ALA A 304 22.41 14.39 -14.45
CA ALA A 304 22.30 14.49 -15.91
C ALA A 304 23.39 13.74 -16.70
N TRP A 305 24.49 13.40 -16.04
CA TRP A 305 25.62 12.70 -16.64
C TRP A 305 25.64 11.18 -16.39
N ALA A 306 24.69 10.63 -15.64
CA ALA A 306 24.68 9.21 -15.29
C ALA A 306 24.53 8.32 -16.54
N VAL A 307 25.48 7.41 -16.74
CA VAL A 307 25.44 6.40 -17.83
C VAL A 307 24.77 5.09 -17.37
N VAL A 308 24.72 4.89 -16.05
CA VAL A 308 24.05 3.79 -15.38
C VAL A 308 23.04 4.39 -14.40
N PRO A 309 21.79 3.87 -14.33
CA PRO A 309 20.82 4.35 -13.36
C PRO A 309 21.37 4.24 -11.93
N PRO A 310 21.42 5.33 -11.16
CA PRO A 310 21.79 5.25 -9.76
C PRO A 310 20.71 4.54 -8.97
N LEU A 311 21.14 3.88 -7.89
CA LEU A 311 20.22 3.21 -6.99
C LEU A 311 19.18 4.20 -6.45
N ALA A 312 17.93 3.77 -6.41
CA ALA A 312 16.82 4.52 -5.82
C ALA A 312 16.50 5.87 -6.50
N GLY A 313 17.13 6.20 -7.64
CA GLY A 313 16.80 7.41 -8.40
C GLY A 313 15.37 7.37 -8.95
N GLY A 314 14.70 8.52 -9.00
CA GLY A 314 13.34 8.67 -9.54
C GLY A 314 13.27 8.17 -10.98
N ALA A 315 12.49 7.12 -11.19
CA ALA A 315 12.51 6.32 -12.41
C ALA A 315 11.10 5.86 -12.82
N ILE A 316 11.01 5.43 -14.06
CA ILE A 316 9.86 4.75 -14.64
C ILE A 316 10.29 3.30 -14.90
N ALA A 317 9.69 2.36 -14.17
CA ALA A 317 9.96 0.94 -14.34
C ALA A 317 9.04 0.35 -15.41
N VAL A 318 9.56 -0.63 -16.15
CA VAL A 318 8.70 -1.53 -16.93
C VAL A 318 8.10 -2.55 -15.95
N ALA A 319 6.78 -2.68 -16.00
CA ALA A 319 6.00 -3.59 -15.18
C ALA A 319 5.03 -4.40 -16.06
N SER A 320 4.41 -5.43 -15.48
CA SER A 320 3.51 -6.36 -16.18
C SER A 320 2.08 -6.26 -15.64
N ALA A 321 1.12 -6.08 -16.53
CA ALA A 321 -0.31 -6.15 -16.23
C ALA A 321 -0.88 -7.59 -16.37
N SER A 322 0.00 -8.58 -16.56
CA SER A 322 -0.35 -10.00 -16.67
C SER A 322 0.04 -10.76 -15.39
N PRO A 323 -0.51 -11.98 -15.16
CA PRO A 323 -0.09 -12.81 -14.04
C PRO A 323 1.43 -12.99 -14.00
N THR A 324 2.03 -13.07 -12.80
CA THR A 324 3.48 -13.26 -12.60
C THR A 324 4.02 -14.56 -13.19
N ALA A 325 3.16 -15.57 -13.35
CA ALA A 325 3.50 -16.82 -14.03
C ALA A 325 3.55 -16.71 -15.57
N THR A 326 3.10 -15.60 -16.15
CA THR A 326 3.08 -15.39 -17.60
C THR A 326 4.50 -15.27 -18.15
N ASP A 327 4.76 -15.88 -19.29
CA ASP A 327 6.00 -15.66 -20.03
C ASP A 327 6.21 -14.15 -20.26
N PRO A 328 7.32 -13.54 -19.83
CA PRO A 328 7.49 -12.10 -19.94
C PRO A 328 7.38 -11.55 -21.36
N ALA A 329 7.70 -12.34 -22.39
CA ALA A 329 7.54 -11.94 -23.80
C ALA A 329 6.07 -11.88 -24.25
N LEU A 330 5.16 -12.57 -23.55
CA LEU A 330 3.72 -12.57 -23.83
C LEU A 330 2.94 -11.64 -22.90
N ALA A 331 3.54 -11.24 -21.79
CA ALA A 331 2.93 -10.35 -20.82
C ALA A 331 2.61 -8.97 -21.41
N THR A 332 1.57 -8.33 -20.91
CA THR A 332 1.23 -6.95 -21.29
C THR A 332 2.08 -5.99 -20.46
N ALA A 333 3.05 -5.33 -21.08
CA ALA A 333 3.89 -4.35 -20.41
C ALA A 333 3.13 -3.05 -20.16
N TYR A 334 3.47 -2.37 -19.07
CA TYR A 334 3.07 -1.00 -18.81
C TYR A 334 4.19 -0.26 -18.06
N PHE A 335 4.12 1.07 -18.00
CA PHE A 335 5.05 1.88 -17.24
C PHE A 335 4.50 2.16 -15.85
N SER A 336 5.31 1.92 -14.82
CA SER A 336 5.03 2.26 -13.43
C SER A 336 6.12 3.13 -12.84
N LEU A 337 5.92 3.67 -11.64
CA LEU A 337 6.95 4.45 -10.95
C LEU A 337 7.89 3.54 -10.17
N ALA A 338 9.14 3.98 -10.06
CA ALA A 338 10.15 3.40 -9.19
C ALA A 338 11.08 4.49 -8.64
N GLY A 339 11.70 4.26 -7.49
CA GLY A 339 12.64 5.20 -6.90
C GLY A 339 12.00 6.43 -6.26
N GLY A 340 12.83 7.39 -5.88
CA GLY A 340 12.44 8.56 -5.08
C GLY A 340 12.02 9.79 -5.90
N PHE A 341 10.86 10.34 -5.56
CA PHE A 341 10.35 11.60 -6.09
C PHE A 341 10.10 12.58 -4.94
N ALA A 342 10.66 13.79 -5.01
CA ALA A 342 10.24 14.86 -4.12
C ALA A 342 8.87 15.41 -4.57
N LEU A 343 8.15 16.02 -3.63
CA LEU A 343 6.77 16.47 -3.81
C LEU A 343 6.71 18.00 -3.89
N ALA A 344 6.51 18.57 -5.07
CA ALA A 344 6.32 20.00 -5.24
C ALA A 344 4.82 20.34 -5.27
N VAL A 345 4.41 21.42 -4.60
CA VAL A 345 3.04 21.94 -4.68
C VAL A 345 3.11 23.30 -5.35
N PRO A 346 2.62 23.46 -6.60
CA PRO A 346 2.60 24.76 -7.27
C PRO A 346 1.92 25.82 -6.40
N GLU A 347 2.43 27.05 -6.48
CA GLU A 347 1.90 28.22 -5.74
C GLU A 347 2.01 28.12 -4.20
N ARG A 348 2.83 27.19 -3.69
CA ARG A 348 3.20 27.11 -2.26
C ARG A 348 4.69 27.33 -2.09
N ASP A 349 5.06 27.89 -0.94
CA ASP A 349 6.45 28.17 -0.62
C ASP A 349 7.24 26.85 -0.47
N PRO A 350 8.48 26.78 -0.97
CA PRO A 350 9.41 25.68 -0.71
C PRO A 350 9.52 25.38 0.79
N GLY A 351 9.57 24.10 1.16
CA GLY A 351 9.67 23.65 2.55
C GLY A 351 8.40 23.80 3.37
N SER A 352 7.33 24.41 2.85
CA SER A 352 6.07 24.56 3.57
C SER A 352 5.43 23.20 3.89
N ALA A 353 4.83 23.08 5.07
CA ALA A 353 4.14 21.87 5.47
C ALA A 353 2.85 21.67 4.64
N GLN A 354 2.68 20.48 4.09
CA GLN A 354 1.57 20.08 3.26
C GLN A 354 1.03 18.72 3.72
N GLU A 355 -0.18 18.38 3.26
CA GLU A 355 -0.79 17.07 3.50
C GLU A 355 -1.22 16.45 2.17
N LEU A 356 -0.69 15.29 1.84
CA LEU A 356 -1.05 14.48 0.68
C LEU A 356 -2.28 13.64 1.01
N LEU A 357 -3.30 13.66 0.13
CA LEU A 357 -4.41 12.72 0.22
C LEU A 357 -3.95 11.31 -0.15
N CYS A 358 -4.22 10.34 0.71
CA CYS A 358 -3.81 8.94 0.50
C CYS A 358 -4.77 8.16 -0.43
N GLY A 359 -5.98 8.66 -0.59
CA GLY A 359 -7.04 7.97 -1.33
C GLY A 359 -8.26 8.87 -1.55
N LEU A 360 -9.43 8.26 -1.70
CA LEU A 360 -10.70 8.97 -1.89
C LEU A 360 -11.25 9.60 -0.60
N PHE A 361 -10.85 9.07 0.55
CA PHE A 361 -11.38 9.52 1.84
C PHE A 361 -10.50 10.64 2.42
N GLY A 362 -11.06 11.85 2.53
CA GLY A 362 -10.36 13.04 3.02
C GLY A 362 -9.90 12.98 4.48
N SER A 363 -10.24 11.92 5.21
CA SER A 363 -9.80 11.66 6.58
C SER A 363 -8.50 10.86 6.68
N GLU A 364 -7.88 10.48 5.55
CA GLU A 364 -6.58 9.78 5.51
C GLU A 364 -5.52 10.57 4.73
N ARG A 365 -4.43 10.96 5.41
CA ARG A 365 -3.45 11.92 4.88
C ARG A 365 -2.01 11.60 5.31
N LEU A 366 -1.05 12.02 4.50
CA LEU A 366 0.38 11.99 4.83
C LEU A 366 0.93 13.41 4.88
N THR A 367 1.57 13.81 5.97
CA THR A 367 2.25 15.12 6.05
C THR A 367 3.58 15.08 5.31
N PHE A 368 3.93 16.14 4.60
CA PHE A 368 5.24 16.28 3.96
C PHE A 368 5.65 17.76 3.87
N ALA A 369 6.94 18.03 3.75
CA ALA A 369 7.46 19.35 3.38
C ALA A 369 7.50 19.46 1.85
N ALA A 370 6.92 20.53 1.30
CA ALA A 370 6.99 20.82 -0.13
C ALA A 370 8.46 20.91 -0.58
N TYR A 371 8.77 20.37 -1.76
CA TYR A 371 10.13 20.30 -2.29
C TYR A 371 10.83 21.66 -2.27
N ASP A 372 11.98 21.69 -1.59
CA ASP A 372 12.89 22.82 -1.57
C ASP A 372 14.23 22.44 -2.21
N PRO A 373 14.55 22.97 -3.41
CA PRO A 373 15.82 22.68 -4.07
C PRO A 373 17.05 23.21 -3.31
N ALA A 374 16.87 24.12 -2.35
CA ALA A 374 17.94 24.63 -1.49
C ALA A 374 18.13 23.80 -0.21
N ALA A 375 17.16 22.94 0.15
CA ALA A 375 17.26 22.09 1.33
C ALA A 375 18.27 20.95 1.10
N ALA A 376 19.06 20.64 2.13
CA ALA A 376 20.02 19.53 2.09
C ALA A 376 19.34 18.16 1.96
N GLN A 377 18.13 18.03 2.49
CA GLN A 377 17.32 16.82 2.46
C GLN A 377 15.85 17.21 2.27
N ASN A 378 15.16 16.48 1.39
CA ASN A 378 13.74 16.66 1.10
C ASN A 378 12.99 15.36 1.42
N ASP A 379 11.70 15.47 1.74
CA ASP A 379 10.84 14.29 1.83
C ASP A 379 10.69 13.65 0.44
N LEU A 380 10.83 12.32 0.37
CA LEU A 380 10.78 11.57 -0.88
C LEU A 380 9.63 10.58 -0.86
N LEU A 381 8.70 10.73 -1.81
CA LEU A 381 7.75 9.69 -2.15
C LEU A 381 8.48 8.63 -2.97
N TYR A 382 8.79 7.51 -2.32
CA TYR A 382 9.56 6.41 -2.90
C TYR A 382 8.64 5.31 -3.39
N TYR A 383 8.78 4.90 -4.66
CA TYR A 383 8.03 3.78 -5.24
C TYR A 383 8.89 2.53 -5.36
N LEU A 384 8.36 1.40 -4.89
CA LEU A 384 8.95 0.08 -5.03
C LEU A 384 8.06 -0.78 -5.95
N PRO A 385 8.53 -1.20 -7.13
CA PRO A 385 7.79 -2.12 -8.00
C PRO A 385 7.74 -3.54 -7.42
N GLY A 386 6.95 -4.41 -8.06
CA GLY A 386 6.92 -5.84 -7.74
C GLY A 386 6.22 -6.18 -6.42
N GLN A 387 5.37 -5.29 -5.89
CA GLN A 387 4.60 -5.55 -4.67
C GLN A 387 3.25 -6.23 -5.00
N PRO A 388 2.62 -6.94 -4.03
CA PRO A 388 1.30 -7.56 -4.24
C PRO A 388 0.26 -6.59 -4.83
N GLY A 389 -0.29 -6.95 -5.98
CA GLY A 389 -1.23 -6.14 -6.75
C GLY A 389 -2.56 -6.84 -7.06
N TYR A 390 -2.74 -8.10 -6.64
CA TYR A 390 -3.93 -8.89 -6.95
C TYR A 390 -4.89 -9.03 -5.77
N ALA A 391 -6.14 -8.60 -5.95
CA ALA A 391 -7.23 -8.90 -5.02
C ALA A 391 -7.98 -10.16 -5.49
N PRO A 392 -7.73 -11.33 -4.88
CA PRO A 392 -8.19 -12.63 -5.38
C PRO A 392 -9.70 -12.86 -5.23
N VAL A 393 -10.39 -12.03 -4.44
CA VAL A 393 -11.83 -12.04 -4.29
C VAL A 393 -12.29 -10.60 -4.15
N TYR A 394 -12.87 -10.04 -5.22
CA TYR A 394 -13.46 -8.70 -5.16
C TYR A 394 -14.53 -8.52 -6.24
N PRO A 395 -15.74 -8.01 -5.92
CA PRO A 395 -16.17 -7.58 -4.59
C PRO A 395 -16.31 -8.76 -3.62
N PHE A 396 -16.24 -8.48 -2.31
CA PHE A 396 -16.52 -9.52 -1.32
C PHE A 396 -17.98 -9.97 -1.41
N GLN A 397 -18.17 -11.29 -1.46
CA GLN A 397 -19.48 -11.92 -1.54
C GLN A 397 -20.18 -11.91 -0.19
N THR A 398 -21.51 -12.07 -0.19
CA THR A 398 -22.25 -12.25 1.05
C THR A 398 -21.83 -13.56 1.72
N ALA A 399 -21.46 -13.50 3.00
CA ALA A 399 -21.05 -14.66 3.77
C ALA A 399 -22.27 -15.52 4.12
N SER A 400 -22.11 -16.83 3.98
CA SER A 400 -23.16 -17.84 4.10
C SER A 400 -22.57 -19.17 4.54
N LEU A 401 -23.16 -19.83 5.54
CA LEU A 401 -22.75 -21.15 6.02
C LEU A 401 -22.99 -22.27 4.99
N GLN A 402 -23.74 -22.00 3.91
CA GLN A 402 -23.79 -22.89 2.74
C GLN A 402 -22.47 -22.90 1.97
N GLU A 403 -21.69 -21.82 2.07
CA GLU A 403 -20.31 -21.70 1.61
C GLU A 403 -19.40 -21.32 2.79
N PRO A 404 -19.01 -22.24 3.69
CA PRO A 404 -18.38 -21.91 4.97
C PRO A 404 -17.07 -21.09 4.91
N ALA A 405 -16.44 -21.00 3.74
CA ALA A 405 -15.24 -20.20 3.50
C ALA A 405 -15.53 -18.78 2.96
N SER A 406 -16.79 -18.43 2.72
CA SER A 406 -17.25 -17.17 2.13
C SER A 406 -17.00 -15.94 3.01
N GLY A 407 -17.11 -16.11 4.33
CA GLY A 407 -16.80 -15.07 5.32
C GLY A 407 -15.38 -15.16 5.90
N GLY A 408 -14.58 -16.15 5.48
CA GLY A 408 -13.21 -16.30 5.97
C GLY A 408 -12.36 -15.07 5.65
N VAL A 409 -11.67 -14.54 6.66
CA VAL A 409 -10.75 -13.40 6.50
C VAL A 409 -9.53 -13.85 5.68
N ARG A 410 -9.22 -13.13 4.59
CA ARG A 410 -8.14 -13.48 3.65
C ARG A 410 -7.18 -12.31 3.43
N PRO A 411 -5.95 -12.56 2.94
CA PRO A 411 -5.09 -11.49 2.45
C PRO A 411 -5.81 -10.64 1.39
N ARG A 412 -5.81 -9.32 1.57
CA ARG A 412 -6.48 -8.38 0.66
C ARG A 412 -5.77 -8.26 -0.69
N LEU A 413 -4.44 -8.37 -0.69
CA LEU A 413 -3.59 -8.35 -1.88
C LEU A 413 -2.59 -9.51 -1.86
N THR A 414 -2.38 -10.13 -3.02
CA THR A 414 -1.43 -11.24 -3.26
C THR A 414 -0.54 -10.94 -4.47
N ALA A 415 0.50 -11.75 -4.67
CA ALA A 415 1.54 -11.52 -5.67
C ALA A 415 1.28 -12.19 -7.04
N ASP A 416 0.08 -12.72 -7.28
CA ASP A 416 -0.27 -13.29 -8.59
C ASP A 416 -0.24 -12.22 -9.69
N TYR A 417 -0.53 -10.97 -9.31
CA TYR A 417 -0.21 -9.76 -10.07
C TYR A 417 0.60 -8.82 -9.19
N THR A 418 1.40 -7.96 -9.81
CA THR A 418 2.27 -7.02 -9.10
C THR A 418 1.94 -5.57 -9.45
N ALA A 419 2.01 -4.70 -8.44
CA ALA A 419 1.90 -3.25 -8.56
C ALA A 419 3.13 -2.56 -7.94
N ALA A 420 3.29 -1.26 -8.18
CA ALA A 420 4.21 -0.46 -7.38
C ALA A 420 3.50 0.08 -6.12
N TRP A 421 4.16 -0.05 -4.98
CA TRP A 421 3.71 0.56 -3.71
C TRP A 421 4.62 1.73 -3.35
N ALA A 422 4.14 2.62 -2.49
CA ALA A 422 4.87 3.82 -2.10
C ALA A 422 5.18 3.85 -0.60
N THR A 423 6.22 4.58 -0.19
CA THR A 423 6.39 5.08 1.18
C THR A 423 6.91 6.52 1.12
N LEU A 424 6.75 7.26 2.21
CA LEU A 424 7.28 8.61 2.34
C LEU A 424 8.51 8.59 3.25
N LEU A 425 9.67 8.74 2.62
CA LEU A 425 10.96 8.79 3.30
C LEU A 425 11.21 10.21 3.83
N ALA A 426 11.65 10.29 5.07
CA ALA A 426 11.92 11.56 5.74
C ALA A 426 13.11 12.30 5.12
N GLY A 427 12.92 13.61 4.91
CA GLY A 427 14.00 14.57 4.78
C GLY A 427 14.44 15.05 6.16
N ALA A 428 14.14 16.31 6.49
CA ALA A 428 14.55 16.92 7.76
C ALA A 428 13.74 16.44 8.99
N SER A 429 12.50 15.97 8.78
CA SER A 429 11.61 15.53 9.87
C SER A 429 10.77 14.34 9.42
N THR A 430 10.35 13.48 10.35
CA THR A 430 9.59 12.27 10.02
C THR A 430 8.15 12.60 9.61
N PRO A 431 7.74 12.24 8.38
CA PRO A 431 6.36 12.35 7.94
C PRO A 431 5.38 11.65 8.88
N GLN A 432 4.17 12.20 8.97
CA GLN A 432 3.10 11.67 9.82
C GLN A 432 1.97 11.15 8.93
N TYR A 433 1.52 9.93 9.20
CA TYR A 433 0.27 9.38 8.71
C TYR A 433 -0.86 9.76 9.67
N ARG A 434 -1.90 10.41 9.14
CA ARG A 434 -3.08 10.86 9.87
C ARG A 434 -4.30 10.12 9.35
N ALA A 435 -5.06 9.49 10.23
CA ALA A 435 -6.28 8.77 9.86
C ALA A 435 -7.31 8.85 10.97
N GLU A 436 -8.55 9.16 10.60
CA GLU A 436 -9.69 9.25 11.51
C GLU A 436 -10.97 8.73 10.83
N PRO A 437 -11.92 8.15 11.59
CA PRO A 437 -13.13 7.57 11.01
C PRO A 437 -13.97 8.59 10.23
N GLU A 438 -14.56 8.16 9.13
CA GLU A 438 -15.44 9.00 8.33
C GLU A 438 -16.63 9.50 9.15
N GLY A 439 -16.91 10.79 9.04
CA GLY A 439 -17.91 11.47 9.85
C GLY A 439 -17.45 11.80 11.27
N SER A 440 -16.35 11.23 11.79
CA SER A 440 -15.91 11.40 13.19
C SER A 440 -14.52 12.04 13.31
N ALA A 441 -14.32 13.14 12.59
CA ALA A 441 -13.08 13.91 12.66
C ALA A 441 -12.84 14.48 14.06
N LEU A 442 -11.59 14.50 14.53
CA LEU A 442 -11.23 15.02 15.84
C LEU A 442 -10.89 16.50 15.80
N TYR A 443 -11.43 17.24 16.77
CA TYR A 443 -11.21 18.67 16.96
C TYR A 443 -10.70 18.96 18.38
N ALA A 444 -9.89 20.00 18.51
CA ALA A 444 -9.24 20.42 19.75
C ALA A 444 -9.33 21.93 19.95
N PRO A 445 -9.41 22.44 21.18
CA PRO A 445 -9.23 23.85 21.43
C PRO A 445 -7.81 24.28 21.06
N GLN A 446 -7.66 25.51 20.58
CA GLN A 446 -6.35 26.14 20.56
C GLN A 446 -5.83 26.33 22.01
N PRO A 447 -4.51 26.43 22.20
CA PRO A 447 -3.96 26.94 23.46
C PRO A 447 -4.67 28.27 23.79
N PRO A 448 -5.04 28.51 25.06
CA PRO A 448 -5.87 29.65 25.41
C PRO A 448 -5.22 30.96 24.95
N ALA A 449 -5.98 31.79 24.25
CA ALA A 449 -5.60 33.19 24.04
C ALA A 449 -5.53 33.91 25.39
N ALA A 450 -4.68 34.92 25.49
CA ALA A 450 -4.40 35.62 26.75
C ALA A 450 -5.61 36.39 27.35
N GLU A 451 -6.76 36.40 26.69
CA GLU A 451 -7.94 37.21 27.01
C GLU A 451 -9.15 36.31 27.33
N ALA A 452 -9.86 36.62 28.42
CA ALA A 452 -10.88 35.76 29.03
C ALA A 452 -12.25 35.73 28.31
N ASP A 453 -12.40 36.42 27.17
CA ASP A 453 -13.68 36.67 26.50
C ASP A 453 -13.71 36.22 25.02
N GLU A 454 -12.69 35.51 24.55
CA GLU A 454 -12.68 34.96 23.19
C GLU A 454 -13.49 33.66 23.07
N THR A 455 -14.24 33.55 21.96
CA THR A 455 -14.95 32.33 21.59
C THR A 455 -13.93 31.21 21.32
N VAL A 456 -14.01 30.09 22.03
CA VAL A 456 -13.11 28.95 21.81
C VAL A 456 -13.44 28.28 20.48
N VAL A 457 -12.54 28.41 19.51
CA VAL A 457 -12.62 27.72 18.22
C VAL A 457 -11.91 26.38 18.33
N LEU A 458 -12.61 25.30 17.99
CA LEU A 458 -12.02 23.97 17.90
C LEU A 458 -11.42 23.76 16.50
N LEU A 459 -10.13 23.46 16.42
CA LEU A 459 -9.42 23.18 15.17
C LEU A 459 -9.24 21.68 14.96
N SER A 460 -9.13 21.27 13.69
CA SER A 460 -8.85 19.88 13.32
C SER A 460 -7.55 19.41 13.98
N ALA A 461 -7.63 18.27 14.65
CA ALA A 461 -6.53 17.69 15.41
C ALA A 461 -6.54 16.15 15.30
N PRO A 462 -6.44 15.61 14.06
CA PRO A 462 -6.49 14.18 13.81
C PRO A 462 -5.33 13.47 14.51
N PRO A 463 -5.53 12.21 14.93
CA PRO A 463 -4.46 11.42 15.49
C PRO A 463 -3.43 11.10 14.42
N SER A 464 -2.19 10.89 14.83
CA SER A 464 -1.11 10.58 13.90
C SER A 464 -0.25 9.41 14.34
N LEU A 465 0.39 8.78 13.37
CA LEU A 465 1.47 7.82 13.51
C LEU A 465 2.65 8.31 12.65
N PRO A 466 3.91 8.21 13.11
CA PRO A 466 5.03 8.44 12.21
C PRO A 466 4.99 7.40 11.08
N VAL A 467 5.27 7.83 9.85
CA VAL A 467 5.41 6.91 8.71
C VAL A 467 6.63 6.02 8.97
N PRO A 468 6.48 4.68 8.95
CA PRO A 468 7.62 3.78 9.13
C PRO A 468 8.67 4.01 8.02
N GLN A 469 9.93 4.15 8.43
CA GLN A 469 11.02 4.50 7.53
C GLN A 469 11.65 3.27 6.87
N GLY A 470 12.07 3.42 5.62
CA GLY A 470 12.74 2.36 4.84
C GLY A 470 11.82 1.63 3.86
N MET A 471 12.43 0.98 2.86
CA MET A 471 11.72 0.40 1.72
C MET A 471 10.98 -0.91 2.02
N ALA A 472 11.10 -1.44 3.23
CA ALA A 472 10.32 -2.59 3.69
C ALA A 472 8.87 -2.21 4.08
N HIS A 473 8.60 -0.93 4.25
CA HIS A 473 7.30 -0.41 4.72
C HIS A 473 6.52 0.32 3.63
N THR A 474 6.73 -0.03 2.36
CA THR A 474 5.89 0.48 1.27
C THR A 474 4.47 -0.05 1.40
N PHE A 475 3.49 0.76 1.01
CA PHE A 475 2.07 0.47 1.05
C PHE A 475 1.37 0.94 -0.24
N PRO A 476 0.21 0.38 -0.60
CA PRO A 476 -0.55 0.85 -1.75
C PRO A 476 -0.95 2.32 -1.59
N LEU A 477 -0.69 3.15 -2.60
CA LEU A 477 -1.05 4.57 -2.65
C LEU A 477 -1.34 4.93 -4.10
N VAL A 478 -2.54 5.44 -4.41
CA VAL A 478 -2.96 5.73 -5.79
C VAL A 478 -3.53 7.14 -5.96
N PRO A 479 -3.27 7.81 -7.10
CA PRO A 479 -3.74 9.17 -7.34
C PRO A 479 -5.11 9.20 -8.05
N TYR A 480 -6.18 9.45 -7.29
CA TYR A 480 -7.55 9.39 -7.82
C TYR A 480 -7.94 10.50 -8.80
N ALA A 481 -7.25 11.64 -8.83
CA ALA A 481 -7.60 12.72 -9.78
C ALA A 481 -7.35 12.34 -11.24
N GLY A 482 -6.55 11.29 -11.50
CA GLY A 482 -6.29 10.73 -12.82
C GLY A 482 -7.20 9.53 -13.16
N ALA A 483 -7.99 9.04 -12.22
CA ALA A 483 -8.74 7.79 -12.33
C ALA A 483 -10.12 7.93 -12.99
N GLY A 484 -10.33 8.96 -13.82
CA GLY A 484 -11.64 9.31 -14.38
C GLY A 484 -12.26 8.26 -15.32
N ALA A 485 -11.49 7.25 -15.75
CA ALA A 485 -11.97 6.13 -16.57
C ALA A 485 -12.48 4.94 -15.73
N LEU A 486 -12.24 4.92 -14.41
CA LEU A 486 -12.72 3.87 -13.53
C LEU A 486 -14.19 4.11 -13.17
N ASP A 487 -14.95 3.02 -13.02
CA ASP A 487 -16.28 3.08 -12.43
C ASP A 487 -16.18 3.62 -10.99
N PRO A 488 -16.91 4.69 -10.62
CA PRO A 488 -16.80 5.31 -9.30
C PRO A 488 -17.14 4.36 -8.15
N ALA A 489 -18.15 3.50 -8.30
CA ALA A 489 -18.55 2.57 -7.24
C ALA A 489 -17.49 1.49 -7.03
N LEU A 490 -16.92 0.95 -8.10
CA LEU A 490 -15.77 0.04 -8.08
C LEU A 490 -14.56 0.69 -7.41
N ALA A 491 -14.22 1.92 -7.79
CA ALA A 491 -13.08 2.66 -7.24
C ALA A 491 -13.23 2.95 -5.74
N THR A 492 -14.40 3.42 -5.30
CA THR A 492 -14.71 3.68 -3.89
C THR A 492 -14.75 2.39 -3.06
N GLY A 493 -15.35 1.33 -3.60
CA GLY A 493 -15.36 0.02 -2.94
C GLY A 493 -13.96 -0.56 -2.78
N PHE A 494 -13.12 -0.46 -3.82
CA PHE A 494 -11.78 -1.00 -3.80
C PHE A 494 -10.86 -0.22 -2.84
N GLU A 495 -10.99 1.11 -2.80
CA GLU A 495 -10.27 1.93 -1.81
C GLU A 495 -10.64 1.55 -0.38
N SER A 496 -11.94 1.49 -0.07
CA SER A 496 -12.43 1.25 1.29
C SER A 496 -12.22 -0.17 1.80
N GLN A 497 -12.19 -1.16 0.90
CA GLN A 497 -12.14 -2.58 1.28
C GLN A 497 -10.75 -3.20 1.10
N ILE A 498 -9.93 -2.68 0.17
CA ILE A 498 -8.64 -3.28 -0.20
C ILE A 498 -7.48 -2.33 0.12
N LEU A 499 -7.40 -1.17 -0.54
CA LEU A 499 -6.19 -0.33 -0.49
C LEU A 499 -5.99 0.35 0.87
N ALA A 500 -6.96 1.13 1.37
CA ALA A 500 -6.83 1.84 2.63
C ALA A 500 -6.63 0.89 3.83
N PRO A 501 -7.37 -0.22 3.97
CA PRO A 501 -7.12 -1.16 5.04
C PRO A 501 -5.77 -1.87 4.95
N THR A 502 -5.26 -2.16 3.74
CA THR A 502 -3.90 -2.73 3.55
C THR A 502 -2.83 -1.73 3.98
N ARG A 503 -2.95 -0.48 3.55
CA ARG A 503 -2.05 0.62 3.93
C ARG A 503 -2.05 0.85 5.44
N LYS A 504 -3.23 0.95 6.06
CA LYS A 504 -3.37 1.10 7.51
C LYS A 504 -2.67 -0.01 8.29
N GLY A 505 -2.81 -1.26 7.86
CA GLY A 505 -2.16 -2.41 8.47
C GLY A 505 -0.63 -2.31 8.43
N ILE A 506 -0.07 -1.94 7.27
CA ILE A 506 1.39 -1.78 7.09
C ILE A 506 1.94 -0.63 7.95
N VAL A 507 1.27 0.54 7.93
CA VAL A 507 1.69 1.70 8.74
C VAL A 507 1.63 1.40 10.23
N SER A 508 0.54 0.78 10.69
CA SER A 508 0.37 0.42 12.11
C SER A 508 1.42 -0.57 12.59
N ALA A 509 1.65 -1.63 11.81
CA ALA A 509 2.63 -2.66 12.14
C ALA A 509 4.07 -2.13 12.17
N GLY A 510 4.38 -1.12 11.34
CA GLY A 510 5.69 -0.47 11.34
C GLY A 510 5.91 0.54 12.47
N ALA A 511 4.87 1.02 13.15
CA ALA A 511 4.96 2.04 14.19
C ALA A 511 5.30 1.49 15.59
N VAL A 512 6.18 0.47 15.65
CA VAL A 512 6.49 -0.31 16.87
C VAL A 512 6.91 0.57 18.05
N GLU A 513 7.80 1.53 17.83
CA GLU A 513 8.29 2.43 18.88
C GLU A 513 7.20 3.34 19.44
N THR A 514 6.33 3.85 18.56
CA THR A 514 5.16 4.66 18.97
C THR A 514 4.21 3.84 19.82
N TRP A 515 3.92 2.59 19.43
CA TRP A 515 3.05 1.72 20.23
C TRP A 515 3.65 1.37 21.59
N ARG A 516 4.96 1.11 21.65
CA ARG A 516 5.67 0.92 22.93
C ARG A 516 5.60 2.16 23.82
N ALA A 517 5.80 3.36 23.27
CA ALA A 517 5.72 4.60 24.02
C ALA A 517 4.30 4.83 24.57
N ARG A 518 3.26 4.57 23.76
CA ARG A 518 1.86 4.68 24.18
C ARG A 518 1.50 3.68 25.28
N ALA A 519 1.95 2.43 25.16
CA ALA A 519 1.77 1.40 26.19
C ALA A 519 2.41 1.82 27.52
N ALA A 520 3.66 2.31 27.50
CA ALA A 520 4.36 2.75 28.70
C ALA A 520 3.67 3.92 29.42
N VAL A 521 3.00 4.83 28.68
CA VAL A 521 2.19 5.89 29.29
C VAL A 521 0.96 5.32 30.00
N ARG A 522 0.26 4.37 29.38
CA ARG A 522 -0.92 3.72 29.99
C ARG A 522 -0.53 2.91 31.24
N GLU A 523 0.57 2.18 31.19
CA GLU A 523 1.11 1.45 32.36
C GLU A 523 1.42 2.39 33.52
N ARG A 524 2.09 3.53 33.25
CA ARG A 524 2.35 4.55 34.27
C ARG A 524 1.06 5.14 34.87
N ARG A 525 0.04 5.36 34.04
CA ARG A 525 -1.28 5.82 34.49
C ARG A 525 -1.93 4.81 35.43
N LEU A 526 -1.89 3.52 35.09
CA LEU A 526 -2.44 2.44 35.90
C LEU A 526 -1.68 2.27 37.23
N ALA A 527 -0.37 2.50 37.25
CA ALA A 527 0.46 2.39 38.44
C ALA A 527 0.35 3.57 39.43
N ALA A 528 -0.38 4.64 39.09
CA ALA A 528 -0.62 5.82 39.93
C ALA A 528 0.66 6.50 40.53
N ALA A 529 1.82 6.38 39.87
CA ALA A 529 3.11 6.78 40.45
C ALA A 529 3.60 8.20 40.06
N ALA A 530 2.95 8.91 39.13
CA ALA A 530 3.33 10.27 38.76
C ALA A 530 2.14 11.05 38.16
N PRO A 531 2.09 12.39 38.30
CA PRO A 531 1.20 13.21 37.50
C PRO A 531 1.55 13.02 36.02
N LEU A 532 0.59 12.57 35.23
CA LEU A 532 0.69 12.64 33.77
C LEU A 532 0.74 14.11 33.36
N ASP A 533 1.41 14.41 32.24
CA ASP A 533 1.26 15.72 31.59
C ASP A 533 -0.23 16.03 31.40
N THR A 534 -0.60 17.31 31.48
CA THR A 534 -1.99 17.76 31.35
C THR A 534 -2.63 17.12 30.11
N PRO A 535 -3.66 16.26 30.26
CA PRO A 535 -4.23 15.53 29.14
C PRO A 535 -4.82 16.49 28.12
N HIS A 536 -4.61 16.18 26.84
CA HIS A 536 -5.21 16.91 25.74
C HIS A 536 -6.59 16.34 25.45
N TYR A 537 -7.58 17.22 25.31
CA TYR A 537 -8.93 16.83 24.97
C TYR A 537 -9.17 16.96 23.47
N ARG A 538 -9.93 16.02 22.94
CA ARG A 538 -10.38 15.97 21.54
C ARG A 538 -11.86 15.63 21.52
N THR A 539 -12.61 16.17 20.57
CA THR A 539 -14.02 15.81 20.35
C THR A 539 -14.35 15.63 18.88
N THR A 540 -15.36 14.81 18.59
CA THR A 540 -15.94 14.67 17.25
C THR A 540 -17.20 15.54 17.09
N PRO A 541 -17.70 15.78 15.86
CA PRO A 541 -18.99 16.45 15.65
C PRO A 541 -20.18 15.73 16.28
N GLN A 542 -20.08 14.40 16.46
CA GLN A 542 -21.08 13.60 17.17
C GLN A 542 -20.93 13.70 18.70
N GLY A 543 -19.92 14.40 19.20
CA GLY A 543 -19.69 14.61 20.62
C GLY A 543 -18.99 13.46 21.34
N LEU A 544 -18.31 12.56 20.63
CA LEU A 544 -17.38 11.60 21.26
C LEU A 544 -16.20 12.38 21.83
N VAL A 545 -15.76 12.07 23.05
CA VAL A 545 -14.67 12.79 23.71
C VAL A 545 -13.49 11.84 23.96
N ALA A 546 -12.31 12.21 23.47
CA ALA A 546 -11.08 11.47 23.73
C ALA A 546 -10.13 12.30 24.61
N LYS A 547 -9.64 11.68 25.68
CA LYS A 547 -8.54 12.18 26.51
C LYS A 547 -7.25 11.54 26.02
N VAL A 548 -6.30 12.36 25.59
CA VAL A 548 -5.09 11.92 24.90
C VAL A 548 -3.85 12.45 25.63
N ASP A 549 -2.82 11.63 25.73
CA ASP A 549 -1.49 12.07 26.19
C ASP A 549 -0.87 13.03 25.17
N GLY A 550 -0.50 14.24 25.62
CA GLY A 550 -0.01 15.31 24.75
C GLY A 550 1.32 15.01 24.05
N THR A 551 2.11 14.09 24.60
CA THR A 551 3.46 13.76 24.12
C THR A 551 3.46 12.56 23.17
N THR A 552 2.77 11.49 23.53
CA THR A 552 2.79 10.21 22.78
C THR A 552 1.56 9.99 21.91
N GLY A 553 0.49 10.77 22.11
CA GLY A 553 -0.79 10.55 21.46
C GLY A 553 -1.52 9.29 21.97
N ALA A 554 -1.14 8.74 23.13
CA ALA A 554 -1.84 7.61 23.73
C ALA A 554 -3.25 8.01 24.14
N TYR A 555 -4.25 7.22 23.75
CA TYR A 555 -5.61 7.38 24.25
C TYR A 555 -5.64 6.87 25.69
N LEU A 556 -6.11 7.73 26.58
CA LEU A 556 -6.20 7.49 28.01
C LEU A 556 -7.64 7.21 28.45
N ASP A 557 -8.60 7.74 27.71
CA ASP A 557 -10.03 7.57 27.91
C ASP A 557 -10.75 7.97 26.61
N VAL A 558 -11.74 7.19 26.17
CA VAL A 558 -12.59 7.51 25.01
C VAL A 558 -14.04 7.34 25.44
N GLN A 559 -14.70 8.46 25.72
CA GLN A 559 -16.10 8.50 26.11
C GLN A 559 -16.97 8.61 24.86
N LEU A 560 -17.86 7.62 24.68
CA LEU A 560 -18.72 7.52 23.52
C LEU A 560 -20.11 8.10 23.78
N ALA A 561 -20.62 7.92 25.01
CA ALA A 561 -21.87 8.50 25.46
C ALA A 561 -21.85 8.73 26.97
N GLN A 562 -22.92 9.34 27.49
CA GLN A 562 -23.26 9.33 28.91
C GLN A 562 -24.76 9.35 29.13
N SER A 563 -25.19 8.83 30.28
CA SER A 563 -26.58 8.77 30.71
C SER A 563 -26.70 9.02 32.20
N THR A 564 -27.84 9.53 32.64
CA THR A 564 -28.15 9.72 34.04
C THR A 564 -28.72 8.43 34.65
N ASP A 565 -28.11 7.95 35.74
CA ASP A 565 -28.61 6.78 36.48
C ASP A 565 -29.86 7.09 37.33
N ARG A 566 -30.33 6.10 38.10
CA ARG A 566 -31.48 6.23 39.00
C ARG A 566 -31.27 7.34 40.04
N ASP A 567 -30.04 7.49 40.55
CA ASP A 567 -29.65 8.45 41.59
C ASP A 567 -29.39 9.86 41.04
N GLY A 568 -29.54 10.06 39.72
CA GLY A 568 -29.24 11.34 39.07
C GLY A 568 -27.76 11.56 38.76
N ARG A 569 -26.91 10.52 38.83
CA ARG A 569 -25.48 10.62 38.52
C ARG A 569 -25.24 10.37 37.04
N MET A 570 -24.31 11.13 36.45
CA MET A 570 -23.84 10.88 35.09
C MET A 570 -22.95 9.63 35.06
N VAL A 571 -23.35 8.66 34.25
CA VAL A 571 -22.63 7.43 33.99
C VAL A 571 -22.10 7.45 32.56
N PRO A 572 -20.78 7.38 32.36
CA PRO A 572 -20.19 7.35 31.03
C PRO A 572 -20.29 5.95 30.42
N PHE A 573 -20.46 5.90 29.10
CA PHE A 573 -20.17 4.73 28.28
C PHE A 573 -18.85 4.98 27.57
N ALA A 574 -17.78 4.30 28.00
CA ALA A 574 -16.41 4.71 27.68
C ALA A 574 -15.38 3.59 27.70
N PHE A 575 -14.37 3.69 26.84
CA PHE A 575 -13.15 2.89 26.91
C PHE A 575 -12.11 3.60 27.79
N GLY A 576 -11.85 3.07 28.97
CA GLY A 576 -10.78 3.53 29.86
C GLY A 576 -9.45 2.88 29.50
N THR A 577 -8.40 3.69 29.30
CA THR A 577 -7.06 3.23 28.91
C THR A 577 -7.10 2.18 27.78
N PRO A 578 -7.70 2.50 26.63
CA PRO A 578 -7.94 1.53 25.56
C PRO A 578 -6.64 0.83 25.13
N THR A 579 -6.78 -0.44 24.73
CA THR A 579 -5.67 -1.25 24.22
C THR A 579 -5.07 -0.67 22.93
N GLN A 580 -3.97 -1.24 22.45
CA GLN A 580 -3.43 -0.86 21.15
C GLN A 580 -4.47 -1.11 20.05
N GLU A 581 -5.15 -2.23 20.08
CA GLU A 581 -6.11 -2.67 19.08
C GLU A 581 -7.32 -1.73 19.01
N VAL A 582 -7.87 -1.33 20.17
CA VAL A 582 -8.98 -0.36 20.21
C VAL A 582 -8.52 1.01 19.74
N GLN A 583 -7.35 1.50 20.18
CA GLN A 583 -6.83 2.78 19.67
C GLN A 583 -6.57 2.71 18.16
N ASP A 584 -6.05 1.61 17.64
CA ASP A 584 -5.74 1.47 16.21
C ASP A 584 -6.99 1.43 15.34
N ALA A 585 -8.04 0.74 15.80
CA ALA A 585 -9.34 0.73 15.14
C ALA A 585 -9.95 2.14 15.08
N LEU A 586 -9.87 2.90 16.17
CA LEU A 586 -10.34 4.30 16.23
C LEU A 586 -9.48 5.26 15.38
N GLN A 587 -8.34 4.82 14.87
CA GLN A 587 -7.45 5.56 13.96
C GLN A 587 -7.54 5.04 12.51
N THR A 588 -8.69 4.48 12.12
CA THR A 588 -8.97 3.97 10.77
C THR A 588 -10.00 4.85 10.06
N ASN A 589 -9.81 5.11 8.75
CA ASN A 589 -10.67 6.02 7.99
C ASN A 589 -12.07 5.48 7.65
N GLN A 590 -12.21 4.16 7.49
CA GLN A 590 -13.48 3.47 7.25
C GLN A 590 -13.68 2.44 8.38
N LEU A 591 -14.14 2.91 9.54
CA LEU A 591 -14.32 2.07 10.71
C LEU A 591 -15.67 1.36 10.65
N PHE A 592 -15.63 0.04 10.49
CA PHE A 592 -16.78 -0.83 10.72
C PHE A 592 -16.31 -2.00 11.59
N LEU A 593 -16.62 -1.96 12.88
CA LEU A 593 -16.14 -2.95 13.83
C LEU A 593 -17.35 -3.70 14.39
N ALA A 594 -17.34 -5.03 14.29
CA ALA A 594 -18.32 -5.92 14.90
C ALA A 594 -17.63 -6.77 15.98
N ALA A 595 -17.95 -6.51 17.24
CA ALA A 595 -17.28 -7.08 18.40
C ALA A 595 -18.10 -8.17 19.08
N VAL A 596 -17.48 -9.33 19.23
CA VAL A 596 -17.90 -10.45 20.07
C VAL A 596 -16.76 -10.94 20.99
N ASN A 597 -15.58 -10.34 20.91
CA ASN A 597 -14.44 -10.59 21.79
C ASN A 597 -14.34 -9.51 22.87
N ALA A 598 -14.33 -9.90 24.14
CA ALA A 598 -14.18 -8.97 25.27
C ALA A 598 -12.73 -8.48 25.43
N THR A 599 -11.75 -9.33 25.09
CA THR A 599 -10.32 -9.13 25.38
C THR A 599 -9.77 -7.76 24.95
N PRO A 600 -10.10 -7.21 23.77
CA PRO A 600 -9.60 -5.91 23.35
C PRO A 600 -10.07 -4.75 24.24
N PHE A 601 -11.17 -4.91 24.99
CA PHE A 601 -11.78 -3.87 25.81
C PHE A 601 -11.40 -3.97 27.30
N THR A 602 -10.96 -5.14 27.76
CA THR A 602 -10.68 -5.42 29.19
C THR A 602 -9.25 -5.94 29.45
N GLY A 603 -8.49 -6.25 28.40
CA GLY A 603 -7.12 -6.77 28.50
C GLY A 603 -6.09 -5.71 28.89
N GLY A 604 -4.99 -6.13 29.53
CA GLY A 604 -3.82 -5.27 29.78
C GLY A 604 -4.09 -4.04 30.68
N GLY A 605 -5.13 -4.10 31.52
CA GLY A 605 -5.56 -2.99 32.37
C GLY A 605 -6.51 -2.00 31.71
N ALA A 606 -6.92 -2.25 30.46
CA ALA A 606 -8.03 -1.53 29.85
C ALA A 606 -9.34 -1.79 30.61
N THR A 607 -10.24 -0.80 30.62
CA THR A 607 -11.56 -0.93 31.21
C THR A 607 -12.63 -0.51 30.21
N PHE A 608 -13.82 -1.10 30.34
CA PHE A 608 -14.97 -0.73 29.55
C PHE A 608 -16.12 -0.37 30.48
N ALA A 609 -16.49 0.90 30.52
CA ALA A 609 -17.74 1.35 31.11
C ALA A 609 -18.84 1.08 30.07
N ASP A 610 -19.58 0.01 30.28
CA ASP A 610 -20.42 -0.66 29.29
C ASP A 610 -21.92 -0.45 29.52
N THR A 611 -22.29 0.35 30.51
CA THR A 611 -23.68 0.51 30.95
C THR A 611 -24.25 1.84 30.46
N VAL A 612 -25.50 1.82 29.99
CA VAL A 612 -26.32 3.00 29.72
C VAL A 612 -27.65 2.91 30.46
N TYR A 613 -28.20 4.08 30.80
CA TYR A 613 -29.52 4.22 31.40
C TYR A 613 -30.46 4.97 30.46
N ILE A 614 -31.67 4.45 30.28
CA ILE A 614 -32.74 5.11 29.52
C ILE A 614 -33.85 5.50 30.49
N VAL A 615 -33.98 6.81 30.73
CA VAL A 615 -35.01 7.36 31.62
C VAL A 615 -36.38 7.30 30.93
N THR A 616 -37.33 6.57 31.52
CA THR A 616 -38.71 6.43 31.02
C THR A 616 -39.70 7.31 31.78
N GLY A 617 -39.29 7.85 32.92
CA GLY A 617 -40.10 8.76 33.72
C GLY A 617 -39.42 9.10 35.04
N LYS A 618 -40.18 9.70 35.94
CA LYS A 618 -39.79 9.89 37.34
C LYS A 618 -40.82 9.25 38.24
N ASP A 619 -40.35 8.60 39.30
CA ASP A 619 -41.22 8.14 40.35
C ASP A 619 -41.90 9.35 41.02
N PRO A 620 -43.25 9.41 41.08
CA PRO A 620 -43.96 10.57 41.62
C PRO A 620 -43.86 10.70 43.14
N VAL A 621 -43.38 9.67 43.85
CA VAL A 621 -43.25 9.59 45.31
C VAL A 621 -41.81 9.84 45.76
N THR A 622 -40.83 9.16 45.16
CA THR A 622 -39.42 9.32 45.54
C THR A 622 -38.72 10.44 44.77
N GLY A 623 -39.22 10.78 43.58
CA GLY A 623 -38.58 11.74 42.68
C GLY A 623 -37.40 11.16 41.88
N ASP A 624 -37.05 9.89 42.11
CA ASP A 624 -35.98 9.18 41.42
C ASP A 624 -36.33 8.93 39.95
N ASN A 625 -35.32 8.75 39.12
CA ASN A 625 -35.53 8.39 37.72
C ASN A 625 -35.97 6.93 37.63
N ASP A 626 -37.08 6.68 36.92
CA ASP A 626 -37.42 5.33 36.50
C ASP A 626 -36.64 5.01 35.23
N VAL A 627 -35.78 4.01 35.29
CA VAL A 627 -34.75 3.76 34.28
C VAL A 627 -34.72 2.31 33.84
N TRP A 628 -34.51 2.10 32.55
CA TRP A 628 -33.95 0.86 32.02
C TRP A 628 -32.43 0.91 32.10
N LYS A 629 -31.82 -0.11 32.68
CA LYS A 629 -30.37 -0.30 32.66
C LYS A 629 -30.00 -1.29 31.57
N LEU A 630 -29.16 -0.91 30.62
CA LEU A 630 -28.70 -1.76 29.52
C LEU A 630 -27.18 -1.84 29.54
N SER A 631 -26.62 -3.03 29.33
CA SER A 631 -25.17 -3.24 29.41
C SER A 631 -24.63 -3.91 28.14
N ALA A 632 -23.49 -3.44 27.64
CA ALA A 632 -22.79 -4.00 26.50
C ALA A 632 -21.81 -5.09 26.94
N LEU A 633 -22.36 -6.24 27.38
CA LEU A 633 -21.58 -7.38 27.89
C LEU A 633 -20.88 -8.15 26.75
N VAL A 634 -20.05 -7.48 25.95
CA VAL A 634 -19.38 -8.05 24.77
C VAL A 634 -18.63 -9.32 25.14
N GLY A 635 -18.84 -10.39 24.38
CA GLY A 635 -18.24 -11.70 24.61
C GLY A 635 -18.95 -12.57 25.66
N ASN A 636 -19.82 -11.99 26.49
CA ASN A 636 -20.62 -12.77 27.43
C ASN A 636 -21.70 -13.57 26.70
N GLY A 637 -21.69 -14.89 26.87
CA GLY A 637 -22.68 -15.81 26.31
C GLY A 637 -22.72 -15.92 24.78
N ALA A 638 -21.75 -15.32 24.08
CA ALA A 638 -21.54 -15.53 22.64
C ALA A 638 -20.79 -16.84 22.42
N THR A 639 -21.20 -17.60 21.41
CA THR A 639 -20.61 -18.86 20.97
C THR A 639 -20.54 -18.87 19.44
N PRO A 640 -19.72 -19.74 18.81
CA PRO A 640 -19.68 -19.84 17.35
C PRO A 640 -21.02 -20.17 16.65
N THR A 641 -22.04 -20.57 17.41
CA THR A 641 -23.37 -20.94 16.90
C THR A 641 -24.52 -20.09 17.46
N SER A 642 -24.23 -19.16 18.37
CA SER A 642 -25.24 -18.29 19.01
C SER A 642 -24.57 -17.03 19.51
N TYR A 643 -24.98 -15.88 19.00
CA TYR A 643 -24.37 -14.59 19.33
C TYR A 643 -25.34 -13.74 20.15
N ARG A 644 -24.78 -12.96 21.07
CA ARG A 644 -25.47 -11.99 21.92
C ARG A 644 -24.49 -10.91 22.36
N ASN A 645 -25.00 -9.79 22.85
CA ASN A 645 -24.19 -8.64 23.27
C ASN A 645 -23.21 -8.19 22.17
N VAL A 646 -23.63 -8.21 20.91
CA VAL A 646 -22.77 -7.88 19.77
C VAL A 646 -22.69 -6.36 19.63
N MET A 647 -21.53 -5.78 19.89
CA MET A 647 -21.32 -4.35 19.76
C MET A 647 -20.82 -4.00 18.35
N ILE A 648 -21.43 -2.99 17.73
CA ILE A 648 -21.06 -2.49 16.42
C ILE A 648 -20.73 -1.00 16.51
N LEU A 649 -19.55 -0.62 16.00
CA LEU A 649 -19.16 0.76 15.73
C LEU A 649 -19.17 0.96 14.22
N LYS A 650 -20.01 1.86 13.72
CA LYS A 650 -20.09 2.21 12.30
C LYS A 650 -19.77 3.68 12.10
N PHE A 651 -18.62 3.94 11.48
CA PHE A 651 -18.13 5.26 11.06
C PHE A 651 -17.46 5.12 9.70
N CYS A 652 -18.28 4.77 8.71
CA CYS A 652 -17.89 4.49 7.33
C CYS A 652 -19.10 4.65 6.40
N SER A 653 -18.82 4.82 5.11
CA SER A 653 -19.82 4.78 4.04
C SER A 653 -20.66 3.49 4.00
N GLY A 654 -21.82 3.52 3.36
CA GLY A 654 -22.71 2.35 3.19
C GLY A 654 -23.61 2.08 4.40
N SER A 655 -24.65 1.25 4.24
CA SER A 655 -25.63 0.97 5.31
C SER A 655 -25.15 -0.11 6.29
N LEU A 656 -25.77 -0.22 7.46
CA LEU A 656 -25.48 -1.33 8.39
C LEU A 656 -25.82 -2.68 7.72
N GLN A 657 -26.95 -2.77 7.02
CA GLN A 657 -27.37 -3.96 6.28
C GLN A 657 -26.32 -4.41 5.24
N GLU A 658 -25.67 -3.47 4.55
CA GLU A 658 -24.60 -3.78 3.58
C GLU A 658 -23.31 -4.22 4.25
N ARG A 659 -22.93 -3.59 5.36
CA ARG A 659 -21.63 -3.80 6.01
C ARG A 659 -21.53 -5.11 6.78
N VAL A 660 -22.65 -5.63 7.31
CA VAL A 660 -22.67 -6.92 8.02
C VAL A 660 -22.48 -8.13 7.11
N THR A 661 -22.54 -7.98 5.78
CA THR A 661 -22.57 -9.09 4.81
C THR A 661 -21.26 -9.85 4.67
N ASN A 662 -20.09 -9.28 5.00
CA ASN A 662 -18.83 -10.00 4.93
C ASN A 662 -17.78 -9.48 5.92
N PRO A 663 -17.15 -10.34 6.74
CA PRO A 663 -16.11 -9.97 7.71
C PRO A 663 -14.86 -9.33 7.12
N ASN A 664 -14.53 -9.58 5.84
CA ASN A 664 -13.40 -8.91 5.18
C ASN A 664 -13.60 -7.38 5.02
N ARG A 665 -14.84 -6.89 5.20
CA ARG A 665 -15.19 -5.46 5.24
C ARG A 665 -15.06 -4.84 6.63
N TRP A 666 -14.76 -5.63 7.65
CA TRP A 666 -14.71 -5.19 9.03
C TRP A 666 -13.29 -4.74 9.41
N THR A 667 -13.21 -3.88 10.40
CA THR A 667 -11.95 -3.39 10.98
C THR A 667 -11.42 -4.44 11.96
N ALA A 668 -10.24 -4.99 11.66
CA ALA A 668 -9.55 -6.01 12.45
C ALA A 668 -10.47 -7.17 12.93
N PRO A 669 -11.18 -7.87 12.02
CA PRO A 669 -12.07 -8.98 12.38
C PRO A 669 -11.35 -10.09 13.17
N GLU A 670 -10.06 -10.29 12.92
CA GLU A 670 -9.17 -11.18 13.68
C GLU A 670 -9.03 -10.85 15.16
N VAL A 671 -9.29 -9.60 15.54
CA VAL A 671 -9.23 -9.15 16.93
C VAL A 671 -10.62 -9.13 17.56
N PHE A 672 -11.61 -8.55 16.88
CA PHE A 672 -12.90 -8.23 17.49
C PHE A 672 -13.99 -9.26 17.22
N SER A 673 -13.91 -9.98 16.10
CA SER A 673 -15.04 -10.72 15.52
C SER A 673 -14.96 -12.24 15.69
N LEU A 674 -14.04 -12.72 16.54
CA LEU A 674 -13.97 -14.10 16.99
C LEU A 674 -14.28 -14.18 18.48
N VAL A 675 -15.12 -15.14 18.87
CA VAL A 675 -15.34 -15.44 20.29
C VAL A 675 -14.02 -15.92 20.91
N GLU A 676 -13.77 -15.54 22.16
CA GLU A 676 -12.57 -15.93 22.89
C GLU A 676 -12.41 -17.47 22.91
N GLY A 677 -11.19 -17.95 22.65
CA GLY A 677 -10.89 -19.39 22.64
C GLY A 677 -11.36 -20.14 21.38
N ALA A 678 -11.85 -19.46 20.33
CA ALA A 678 -12.14 -20.09 19.05
C ALA A 678 -10.88 -20.75 18.44
N ASP A 679 -11.03 -22.00 17.98
CA ASP A 679 -9.95 -22.73 17.30
C ASP A 679 -9.62 -22.08 15.94
N ALA A 680 -8.33 -21.86 15.67
CA ALA A 680 -7.82 -21.34 14.41
C ALA A 680 -8.30 -22.16 13.20
N GLY A 681 -8.46 -23.48 13.34
CA GLY A 681 -9.01 -24.35 12.30
C GLY A 681 -10.49 -24.11 11.98
N THR A 682 -11.22 -23.41 12.85
CA THR A 682 -12.66 -23.12 12.72
C THR A 682 -12.97 -21.63 12.52
N ALA A 683 -11.95 -20.77 12.53
CA ALA A 683 -12.11 -19.32 12.46
C ALA A 683 -12.93 -18.87 11.22
N ALA A 684 -12.67 -19.46 10.04
CA ALA A 684 -13.43 -19.15 8.82
C ALA A 684 -14.94 -19.42 8.96
N VAL A 685 -15.30 -20.50 9.64
CA VAL A 685 -16.70 -20.86 9.92
C VAL A 685 -17.30 -19.90 10.94
N ALA A 686 -16.55 -19.54 11.99
CA ALA A 686 -17.00 -18.59 13.01
C ALA A 686 -17.25 -17.18 12.42
N TYR A 687 -16.38 -16.70 11.54
CA TYR A 687 -16.60 -15.45 10.80
C TYR A 687 -17.86 -15.49 9.95
N THR A 688 -18.00 -16.57 9.18
CA THR A 688 -19.17 -16.78 8.32
C THR A 688 -20.46 -16.86 9.14
N GLY A 689 -20.43 -17.57 10.28
CA GLY A 689 -21.55 -17.69 11.21
C GLY A 689 -21.96 -16.35 11.82
N LEU A 690 -21.00 -15.54 12.29
CA LEU A 690 -21.29 -14.21 12.85
C LEU A 690 -21.91 -13.29 11.80
N SER A 691 -21.33 -13.26 10.59
CA SER A 691 -21.87 -12.43 9.52
C SER A 691 -23.27 -12.87 9.10
N GLN A 692 -23.52 -14.18 8.96
CA GLN A 692 -24.85 -14.69 8.63
C GLN A 692 -25.87 -14.39 9.74
N TRP A 693 -25.47 -14.52 11.01
CA TRP A 693 -26.33 -14.15 12.14
C TRP A 693 -26.67 -12.66 12.11
N LEU A 694 -25.69 -11.78 11.89
CA LEU A 694 -25.93 -10.33 11.79
C LEU A 694 -26.87 -9.99 10.63
N GLN A 695 -26.69 -10.62 9.46
CA GLN A 695 -27.58 -10.44 8.32
C GLN A 695 -29.02 -10.82 8.66
N ALA A 696 -29.23 -12.01 9.23
CA ALA A 696 -30.56 -12.47 9.63
C ALA A 696 -31.18 -11.57 10.71
N TYR A 697 -30.40 -11.13 11.70
CA TYR A 697 -30.85 -10.23 12.76
C TYR A 697 -31.32 -8.88 12.21
N VAL A 698 -30.54 -8.30 11.29
CA VAL A 698 -30.89 -7.03 10.63
C VAL A 698 -32.11 -7.19 9.74
N GLU A 699 -32.18 -8.26 8.94
CA GLU A 699 -33.32 -8.55 8.06
C GLU A 699 -34.62 -8.76 8.86
N GLU A 700 -34.57 -9.51 9.96
CA GLU A 700 -35.72 -9.73 10.83
C GLU A 700 -36.22 -8.40 11.43
N GLY A 701 -35.32 -7.57 11.96
CA GLY A 701 -35.69 -6.27 12.52
C GLY A 701 -36.29 -5.32 11.48
N ILE A 702 -35.77 -5.32 10.25
CA ILE A 702 -36.35 -4.61 9.10
C ILE A 702 -37.75 -5.14 8.78
N GLY A 703 -37.92 -6.47 8.69
CA GLY A 703 -39.20 -7.11 8.39
C GLY A 703 -40.28 -6.79 9.43
N ARG A 704 -39.91 -6.77 10.71
CA ARG A 704 -40.81 -6.43 11.82
C ARG A 704 -41.35 -5.00 11.73
N ALA A 705 -40.65 -4.07 11.08
CA ALA A 705 -41.11 -2.69 10.87
C ALA A 705 -42.39 -2.60 10.01
N SER A 706 -42.72 -3.64 9.24
CA SER A 706 -43.93 -3.74 8.42
C SER A 706 -45.08 -4.53 9.08
N GLY A 707 -44.83 -5.14 10.25
CA GLY A 707 -45.77 -6.01 10.95
C GLY A 707 -46.59 -5.32 12.06
N PRO A 708 -47.32 -6.09 12.89
CA PRO A 708 -48.12 -5.55 14.00
C PRO A 708 -47.33 -4.73 15.03
N SER A 709 -46.03 -5.05 15.21
CA SER A 709 -45.10 -4.32 16.07
C SER A 709 -44.33 -3.21 15.34
N GLY A 710 -44.73 -2.87 14.11
CA GLY A 710 -43.94 -2.07 13.18
C GLY A 710 -43.54 -0.70 13.71
N ALA A 711 -44.41 -0.06 14.48
CA ALA A 711 -44.14 1.25 15.09
C ALA A 711 -42.86 1.26 15.97
N PHE A 712 -42.55 0.16 16.65
CA PHE A 712 -41.37 0.06 17.52
C PHE A 712 -40.07 -0.19 16.73
N TYR A 713 -40.17 -0.76 15.53
CA TYR A 713 -39.02 -1.14 14.70
C TYR A 713 -38.64 -0.08 13.65
N GLN A 714 -39.42 1.00 13.50
CA GLN A 714 -39.13 2.06 12.52
C GLN A 714 -37.76 2.72 12.72
N ASN A 715 -37.33 2.94 13.96
CA ASN A 715 -36.00 3.50 14.22
C ASN A 715 -34.89 2.52 13.81
N PHE A 716 -35.08 1.22 14.07
CA PHE A 716 -34.13 0.19 13.67
C PHE A 716 -34.04 0.06 12.14
N LEU A 717 -35.19 0.08 11.44
CA LEU A 717 -35.24 0.12 9.97
C LEU A 717 -34.38 1.27 9.44
N ARG A 718 -34.59 2.48 9.96
CA ARG A 718 -33.80 3.65 9.56
C ARG A 718 -32.31 3.47 9.81
N ILE A 719 -31.91 3.01 11.00
CA ILE A 719 -30.50 2.73 11.34
C ILE A 719 -29.91 1.68 10.40
N ALA A 720 -30.67 0.64 10.10
CA ALA A 720 -30.22 -0.49 9.30
C ALA A 720 -29.99 -0.11 7.82
N THR A 721 -30.86 0.73 7.26
CA THR A 721 -30.89 1.04 5.82
C THR A 721 -30.27 2.38 5.45
N ASP A 722 -30.12 3.33 6.39
CA ASP A 722 -29.53 4.64 6.09
C ASP A 722 -28.01 4.54 5.90
N PRO A 723 -27.49 4.80 4.68
CA PRO A 723 -26.04 4.74 4.43
C PRO A 723 -25.24 5.83 5.15
N LEU A 724 -25.90 6.89 5.63
CA LEU A 724 -25.27 8.01 6.33
C LEU A 724 -25.34 7.87 7.86
N TRP A 725 -26.06 6.88 8.38
CA TRP A 725 -26.08 6.66 9.83
C TRP A 725 -24.70 6.23 10.31
N ASN A 726 -24.17 6.95 11.30
CA ASN A 726 -22.93 6.62 11.99
C ASN A 726 -23.20 6.65 13.50
N GLY A 727 -22.65 5.68 14.23
CA GLY A 727 -22.91 5.54 15.65
C GLY A 727 -22.51 4.18 16.20
N VAL A 728 -22.97 3.95 17.43
CA VAL A 728 -22.73 2.70 18.17
C VAL A 728 -24.06 2.03 18.44
N ILE A 729 -24.12 0.73 18.21
CA ILE A 729 -25.30 -0.11 18.48
C ILE A 729 -24.85 -1.44 19.09
N VAL A 730 -25.57 -1.89 20.10
CA VAL A 730 -25.40 -3.22 20.70
C VAL A 730 -26.65 -4.02 20.38
N LEU A 731 -26.46 -5.23 19.84
CA LEU A 731 -27.53 -6.12 19.40
C LEU A 731 -27.68 -7.28 20.38
N GLN A 732 -28.94 -7.67 20.63
CA GLN A 732 -29.32 -8.78 21.51
C GLN A 732 -28.61 -8.68 22.86
N ALA A 733 -28.82 -7.58 23.57
CA ALA A 733 -28.19 -7.34 24.86
C ALA A 733 -28.94 -8.07 25.98
N ASP A 734 -28.22 -8.71 26.89
CA ASP A 734 -28.83 -9.42 28.01
C ASP A 734 -29.53 -8.44 28.98
N LEU A 735 -30.67 -8.88 29.53
CA LEU A 735 -31.37 -8.18 30.61
C LEU A 735 -31.59 -9.12 31.79
N SER A 736 -31.51 -8.57 32.99
CA SER A 736 -31.79 -9.26 34.25
C SER A 736 -32.93 -8.58 35.01
N ALA A 737 -33.38 -9.22 36.10
CA ALA A 737 -34.41 -8.65 36.96
C ALA A 737 -34.00 -7.30 37.59
N ASP A 738 -32.71 -7.10 37.82
CA ASP A 738 -32.15 -5.87 38.41
C ASP A 738 -32.12 -4.71 37.40
N ASP A 739 -32.26 -5.02 36.10
CA ASP A 739 -32.23 -4.04 35.03
C ASP A 739 -33.61 -3.42 34.74
N LEU A 740 -34.67 -3.96 35.37
CA LEU A 740 -36.04 -3.48 35.23
C LEU A 740 -36.25 -2.13 35.96
N PRO A 741 -37.01 -1.20 35.33
CA PRO A 741 -37.57 -0.04 36.01
C PRO A 741 -38.35 -0.46 37.27
N ASP A 742 -38.33 0.37 38.31
CA ASP A 742 -38.91 0.03 39.62
C ASP A 742 -40.41 -0.27 39.51
N GLN A 743 -41.09 0.48 38.64
CA GLN A 743 -42.54 0.37 38.44
C GLN A 743 -42.98 -1.00 37.91
N ILE A 744 -42.09 -1.70 37.18
CA ILE A 744 -42.39 -2.99 36.56
C ILE A 744 -41.60 -4.15 37.17
N ARG A 745 -40.76 -3.90 38.19
CA ARG A 745 -39.97 -4.96 38.85
C ARG A 745 -40.84 -6.05 39.46
N GLY A 746 -42.07 -5.72 39.87
CA GLY A 746 -43.04 -6.72 40.34
C GLY A 746 -43.43 -7.76 39.28
N LEU A 747 -43.21 -7.48 37.99
CA LEU A 747 -43.45 -8.42 36.89
C LEU A 747 -42.30 -9.44 36.72
N ALA A 748 -41.14 -9.23 37.37
CA ALA A 748 -39.97 -10.10 37.23
C ALA A 748 -40.27 -11.58 37.52
N ALA A 749 -41.17 -11.87 38.47
CA ALA A 749 -41.54 -13.24 38.83
C ALA A 749 -42.22 -14.03 37.69
N GLY A 750 -42.74 -13.34 36.66
CA GLY A 750 -43.39 -13.95 35.51
C GLY A 750 -42.58 -13.89 34.21
N ILE A 751 -41.38 -13.32 34.22
CA ILE A 751 -40.53 -13.14 33.03
C ILE A 751 -39.50 -14.27 32.95
N ASP A 752 -39.40 -14.90 31.79
CA ASP A 752 -38.28 -15.80 31.47
C ASP A 752 -37.08 -14.99 30.99
N PHE A 753 -36.16 -14.71 31.92
CA PHE A 753 -34.94 -13.93 31.62
C PHE A 753 -33.96 -14.64 30.67
N SER A 754 -34.16 -15.93 30.36
CA SER A 754 -33.37 -16.57 29.31
C SER A 754 -33.77 -16.14 27.89
N ALA A 755 -35.00 -15.62 27.75
CA ALA A 755 -35.54 -15.08 26.50
C ALA A 755 -35.79 -13.56 26.55
N PHE A 756 -35.62 -12.93 27.71
CA PHE A 756 -35.80 -11.49 27.90
C PHE A 756 -34.49 -10.74 27.64
N THR A 757 -34.38 -10.18 26.44
CA THR A 757 -33.20 -9.43 25.99
C THR A 757 -33.63 -8.11 25.39
N ALA A 758 -32.77 -7.10 25.42
CA ALA A 758 -32.97 -5.95 24.57
C ALA A 758 -32.65 -6.33 23.12
N HIS A 759 -33.59 -6.15 22.19
CA HIS A 759 -33.30 -6.28 20.77
C HIS A 759 -32.09 -5.42 20.38
N HIS A 760 -32.07 -4.16 20.79
CA HIS A 760 -30.89 -3.32 20.61
C HIS A 760 -30.89 -2.11 21.54
N PHE A 761 -29.72 -1.53 21.74
CA PHE A 761 -29.59 -0.15 22.21
C PHE A 761 -28.40 0.53 21.56
N GLY A 762 -28.38 1.86 21.58
CA GLY A 762 -27.31 2.62 20.97
C GLY A 762 -27.44 4.12 21.21
N PHE A 763 -26.54 4.87 20.60
CA PHE A 763 -26.49 6.33 20.72
C PHE A 763 -25.96 6.99 19.45
N THR A 764 -26.42 8.21 19.18
CA THR A 764 -26.09 8.94 17.94
C THR A 764 -25.28 10.22 18.13
N VAL A 765 -25.61 11.02 19.14
CA VAL A 765 -24.96 12.33 19.37
C VAL A 765 -24.95 12.68 20.85
N SER A 766 -23.88 13.36 21.26
CA SER A 766 -23.71 13.98 22.58
C SER A 766 -23.43 15.47 22.40
N ARG A 767 -24.02 16.31 23.26
CA ARG A 767 -23.64 17.73 23.31
C ARG A 767 -22.32 17.84 24.06
N VAL A 768 -21.40 18.69 23.60
CA VAL A 768 -20.14 18.96 24.28
C VAL A 768 -20.05 20.41 24.74
N GLU A 769 -19.33 20.61 25.84
CA GLU A 769 -18.98 21.90 26.41
C GLU A 769 -17.47 22.00 26.55
N VAL A 770 -16.95 23.21 26.34
CA VAL A 770 -15.53 23.52 26.47
C VAL A 770 -15.37 24.52 27.60
N ASP A 771 -14.62 24.16 28.63
CA ASP A 771 -14.20 25.12 29.64
C ASP A 771 -13.19 26.09 29.02
N THR A 772 -13.58 27.35 28.91
CA THR A 772 -12.80 28.39 28.23
C THR A 772 -11.49 28.74 28.96
N LYS A 773 -11.36 28.40 30.24
CA LYS A 773 -10.15 28.67 31.04
C LYS A 773 -9.16 27.52 30.98
N THR A 774 -9.66 26.29 30.95
CA THR A 774 -8.81 25.09 31.05
C THR A 774 -8.65 24.35 29.72
N GLY A 775 -9.50 24.64 28.73
CA GLY A 775 -9.56 23.92 27.46
C GLY A 775 -10.10 22.49 27.61
N VAL A 776 -10.66 22.13 28.78
CA VAL A 776 -11.25 20.81 29.01
C VAL A 776 -12.53 20.68 28.20
N ILE A 777 -12.64 19.60 27.42
CA ILE A 777 -13.86 19.23 26.73
C ILE A 777 -14.59 18.16 27.55
N SER A 778 -15.89 18.34 27.76
CA SER A 778 -16.75 17.37 28.43
C SER A 778 -18.11 17.26 27.74
N MET A 779 -18.82 16.15 27.95
CA MET A 779 -20.20 16.01 27.48
C MET A 779 -21.16 16.73 28.43
N SER A 780 -22.18 17.40 27.88
CA SER A 780 -23.21 18.16 28.59
C SER A 780 -24.54 17.42 28.57
N GLY A 781 -24.99 16.95 29.76
CA GLY A 781 -26.24 16.21 29.93
C GLY A 781 -26.24 14.82 29.26
N ASP A 782 -27.41 14.20 29.17
CA ASP A 782 -27.56 12.88 28.55
C ASP A 782 -27.31 12.91 27.04
N SER A 783 -26.66 11.86 26.54
CA SER A 783 -26.55 11.59 25.11
C SER A 783 -27.92 11.21 24.51
N SER A 784 -28.05 11.33 23.20
CA SER A 784 -29.21 10.81 22.47
C SER A 784 -29.16 9.27 22.39
N ILE A 785 -29.70 8.63 23.42
CA ILE A 785 -29.75 7.16 23.58
C ILE A 785 -31.09 6.63 23.09
N PHE A 786 -31.07 5.47 22.44
CA PHE A 786 -32.26 4.75 21.99
C PHE A 786 -32.12 3.26 22.31
N GLY A 787 -33.25 2.58 22.46
CA GLY A 787 -33.27 1.13 22.65
C GLY A 787 -34.64 0.52 22.39
N LEU A 788 -34.65 -0.77 22.15
CA LEU A 788 -35.84 -1.60 21.98
C LEU A 788 -35.63 -2.88 22.77
N ILE A 789 -36.64 -3.23 23.57
CA ILE A 789 -36.68 -4.46 24.36
C ILE A 789 -37.45 -5.52 23.61
#